data_AF-A0A511R2E5-F1
#
_entry.id   AF-A0A511R2E5-F1
#
_cell.length_a   1.000
_cell.length_b   1.000
_cell.length_c   1.000
_cell.angle_alpha   90.00
_cell.angle_beta   90.00
_cell.angle_gamma   90.00
#
_symmetry.space_group_name_H-M   'P 1'
#
loop_
_entity.id
_entity.type
_entity.pdbx_description
1 polymer ?
#
loop_
_entity_poly.entity_id
_entity_poly.type
_entity_poly.pdbx_seq_one_letter_code
_entity_poly.pdbx_strand_id
1 'polypeptide(L)'
;MTRGFWVLLLWLALAWGQGSGQAAPVQQGLVLPFAGPSGHALAQAVAGGLGVAPPSLAAILLPDMPWQGSYDLAAGSLFTAGGARLAWEISGASWVLVGQVDPQGWLRVFLADAGGIRSARFSRPELVLYWAARQTGVSPGAWRLETARNDELARLAQGDLTVQNTPLPLPYYRAAVALRDNGVASLLITEQLPRELQDFWSQVRQNRRPLAYQALVDFSERRRTEALNAARKLAEGKVYERLTALLLFRGLEDKQWGAVARQLTVLAPEMPLAWEELSFVAFDENNPALAKEALERAAALLPEKNLYWTNLGWAYYLLGDYARSIRASQRSLKLEARAREEYAVPAYNLGLVRALYGDFLGAREAYNLALRVDEGEEFKAALKDLQEASAPQLAFWQGYLAERAGLWEQALEHYQSFLQNHPRSPLAAWAHRAIRQMVGAKTSVSLQRLMLRADDLEARPFTAGEAVFPQVNIEGVPYLASGTLVTRLLDAQGQVLQSASKAVAVQPLTTGLVLTGAAVRLPAEGTYTLEVLYGAASTRLSLTALKPSLARQLYTAGVELRNLDNAPLLSSAQMLSPQGEALAIQQVQVALQAAAPRARQIPSLSRKLTGGPYNGQSIAELLEKADEALVRAFLEAVVRQPELIGDNDVVNSFVGWLQGTER
;
A
#
# COMPACT_ATOMS: atom_id res chain seq x y z
N MET A 1 15.12 -34.04 74.98
CA MET A 1 14.49 -35.30 75.46
C MET A 1 12.98 -35.07 75.59
N THR A 2 12.17 -36.10 75.30
CA THR A 2 10.74 -36.31 75.62
C THR A 2 9.59 -35.49 74.96
N ARG A 3 8.78 -36.22 74.16
CA ARG A 3 7.29 -36.40 74.08
C ARG A 3 6.27 -35.27 73.79
N GLY A 4 5.35 -35.62 72.86
CA GLY A 4 3.93 -35.19 72.71
C GLY A 4 3.66 -34.51 71.35
N PHE A 5 2.70 -34.85 70.47
CA PHE A 5 1.50 -35.69 70.48
C PHE A 5 1.09 -35.98 69.01
N TRP A 6 0.48 -37.14 68.72
CA TRP A 6 -0.18 -37.51 67.45
C TRP A 6 -1.71 -37.47 67.64
N VAL A 7 -2.50 -37.15 66.58
CA VAL A 7 -3.71 -37.87 66.10
C VAL A 7 -4.12 -37.32 64.71
N LEU A 8 -4.64 -38.23 63.88
CA LEU A 8 -5.04 -38.17 62.46
C LEU A 8 -6.57 -38.45 62.39
N LEU A 9 -7.32 -37.87 61.43
CA LEU A 9 -8.46 -38.43 60.64
C LEU A 9 -9.68 -37.49 60.36
N LEU A 10 -9.82 -37.11 59.07
CA LEU A 10 -10.91 -37.42 58.10
C LEU A 10 -12.35 -36.78 58.17
N TRP A 11 -12.86 -36.48 56.94
CA TRP A 11 -14.25 -36.20 56.43
C TRP A 11 -14.65 -34.71 56.23
N LEU A 12 -15.14 -34.22 55.07
CA LEU A 12 -16.12 -34.77 54.12
C LEU A 12 -15.92 -34.26 52.66
N ALA A 13 -15.93 -35.20 51.71
CA ALA A 13 -16.37 -35.01 50.33
C ALA A 13 -17.59 -35.93 50.10
N LEU A 14 -18.76 -35.36 49.81
CA LEU A 14 -19.98 -35.97 49.25
C LEU A 14 -20.78 -34.78 48.68
N ALA A 15 -21.05 -34.64 47.39
CA ALA A 15 -21.71 -35.61 46.53
C ALA A 15 -21.19 -35.55 45.07
N TRP A 16 -20.65 -36.69 44.63
CA TRP A 16 -20.65 -37.13 43.24
C TRP A 16 -21.61 -38.31 43.15
N GLY A 17 -22.59 -38.24 42.25
CA GLY A 17 -23.24 -39.42 41.70
C GLY A 17 -22.32 -40.01 40.64
N GLN A 18 -21.83 -41.24 40.85
CA GLN A 18 -21.03 -41.96 39.87
C GLN A 18 -21.91 -42.50 38.73
N GLY A 19 -21.58 -42.10 37.51
CA GLY A 19 -21.69 -42.92 36.32
C GLY A 19 -20.30 -43.02 35.71
N SER A 20 -19.64 -44.17 35.90
CA SER A 20 -18.32 -44.48 35.38
C SER A 20 -18.38 -44.69 33.86
N GLY A 21 -18.08 -43.63 33.13
CA GLY A 21 -17.52 -43.67 31.78
C GLY A 21 -16.38 -42.67 31.77
N GLN A 22 -15.24 -42.98 31.15
CA GLN A 22 -14.19 -42.01 30.92
C GLN A 22 -14.78 -40.82 30.13
N ALA A 23 -15.13 -39.75 30.83
CA ALA A 23 -15.50 -38.49 30.20
C ALA A 23 -14.20 -37.85 29.73
N ALA A 24 -13.97 -37.86 28.42
CA ALA A 24 -12.96 -37.03 27.76
C ALA A 24 -13.10 -35.57 28.26
N PRO A 25 -12.00 -34.80 28.39
CA PRO A 25 -12.08 -33.46 28.96
C PRO A 25 -12.97 -32.58 28.07
N VAL A 26 -14.11 -32.16 28.61
CA VAL A 26 -15.11 -31.31 27.92
C VAL A 26 -14.65 -29.83 27.82
N GLN A 27 -13.41 -29.46 28.19
CA GLN A 27 -13.10 -28.10 28.65
C GLN A 27 -11.98 -27.33 27.91
N GLN A 28 -11.91 -27.35 26.58
CA GLN A 28 -11.05 -26.39 25.83
C GLN A 28 -11.72 -25.81 24.57
N GLY A 29 -12.99 -25.45 24.70
CA GLY A 29 -13.68 -24.62 23.70
C GLY A 29 -13.42 -23.13 23.91
N LEU A 30 -13.47 -22.36 22.83
CA LEU A 30 -13.29 -20.91 22.88
C LEU A 30 -14.55 -20.18 22.42
N VAL A 31 -14.95 -19.17 23.19
CA VAL A 31 -15.79 -18.08 22.70
C VAL A 31 -14.87 -16.90 22.47
N LEU A 32 -14.84 -16.38 21.24
CA LEU A 32 -14.10 -15.17 20.91
C LEU A 32 -15.01 -13.94 21.05
N PRO A 33 -14.45 -12.72 21.20
CA PRO A 33 -15.26 -11.51 21.22
C PRO A 33 -16.20 -11.46 20.01
N PHE A 34 -17.42 -10.97 20.17
CA PHE A 34 -18.32 -10.77 19.03
C PHE A 34 -18.16 -9.36 18.48
N ALA A 35 -18.34 -9.19 17.18
CA ALA A 35 -18.38 -7.88 16.54
C ALA A 35 -19.74 -7.17 16.71
N GLY A 36 -19.70 -5.85 16.57
CA GLY A 36 -20.89 -5.00 16.60
C GLY A 36 -21.27 -4.51 18.00
N PRO A 37 -22.40 -3.79 18.11
CA PRO A 37 -22.83 -3.15 19.36
C PRO A 37 -22.98 -4.15 20.51
N SER A 38 -22.36 -3.86 21.67
CA SER A 38 -22.34 -4.74 22.85
C SER A 38 -21.77 -6.15 22.61
N GLY A 39 -21.04 -6.37 21.50
CA GLY A 39 -20.56 -7.69 21.10
C GLY A 39 -19.62 -8.36 22.13
N HIS A 40 -18.74 -7.59 22.77
CA HIS A 40 -17.84 -8.12 23.81
C HIS A 40 -18.62 -8.58 25.05
N ALA A 41 -19.62 -7.82 25.47
CA ALA A 41 -20.49 -8.18 26.60
C ALA A 41 -21.35 -9.42 26.29
N LEU A 42 -21.87 -9.53 25.06
CA LEU A 42 -22.63 -10.69 24.59
C LEU A 42 -21.77 -11.96 24.57
N ALA A 43 -20.57 -11.87 24.00
CA ALA A 43 -19.62 -12.98 24.01
C ALA A 43 -19.28 -13.39 25.46
N GLN A 44 -19.08 -12.43 26.36
CA GLN A 44 -18.79 -12.69 27.78
C GLN A 44 -19.94 -13.40 28.49
N ALA A 45 -21.19 -13.02 28.22
CA ALA A 45 -22.37 -13.68 28.76
C ALA A 45 -22.48 -15.14 28.29
N VAL A 46 -22.23 -15.39 26.99
CA VAL A 46 -22.21 -16.75 26.42
C VAL A 46 -21.09 -17.57 27.03
N ALA A 47 -19.86 -17.05 27.09
CA ALA A 47 -18.71 -17.75 27.66
C ALA A 47 -18.92 -18.13 29.13
N GLY A 48 -19.44 -17.19 29.93
CA GLY A 48 -19.77 -17.43 31.34
C GLY A 48 -20.87 -18.48 31.52
N GLY A 49 -21.89 -18.47 30.66
CA GLY A 49 -22.94 -19.49 30.66
C GLY A 49 -22.44 -20.87 30.22
N LEU A 50 -21.47 -20.94 29.32
CA LEU A 50 -20.83 -22.20 28.89
C LEU A 50 -19.74 -22.68 29.86
N GLY A 51 -19.34 -21.85 30.83
CA GLY A 51 -18.26 -22.19 31.75
C GLY A 51 -16.88 -22.29 31.09
N VAL A 52 -16.64 -21.51 30.01
CA VAL A 52 -15.33 -21.44 29.34
C VAL A 52 -14.60 -20.14 29.66
N ALA A 53 -13.32 -20.04 29.26
CA ALA A 53 -12.51 -18.85 29.51
C ALA A 53 -13.14 -17.57 28.94
N PRO A 54 -12.94 -16.41 29.60
CA PRO A 54 -13.41 -15.12 29.10
C PRO A 54 -12.92 -14.86 27.67
N PRO A 55 -13.78 -14.34 26.76
CA PRO A 55 -13.37 -14.02 25.40
C PRO A 55 -12.27 -12.98 25.33
N SER A 56 -12.22 -12.06 26.30
CA SER A 56 -11.15 -11.08 26.43
C SER A 56 -9.80 -11.72 26.73
N LEU A 57 -9.75 -12.84 27.44
CA LEU A 57 -8.50 -13.57 27.70
C LEU A 57 -8.07 -14.34 26.44
N ALA A 58 -9.01 -15.02 25.78
CA ALA A 58 -8.72 -15.76 24.55
C ALA A 58 -8.23 -14.84 23.41
N ALA A 59 -8.82 -13.65 23.28
CA ALA A 59 -8.44 -12.67 22.26
C ALA A 59 -6.99 -12.17 22.37
N ILE A 60 -6.43 -12.08 23.59
CA ILE A 60 -5.02 -11.67 23.78
C ILE A 60 -4.08 -12.65 23.09
N LEU A 61 -4.43 -13.95 23.10
CA LEU A 61 -3.54 -15.02 22.63
C LEU A 61 -3.93 -15.58 21.26
N LEU A 62 -5.08 -15.19 20.68
CA LEU A 62 -5.42 -15.57 19.31
C LEU A 62 -4.45 -14.89 18.33
N PRO A 63 -3.65 -15.65 17.56
CA PRO A 63 -2.74 -15.06 16.61
C PRO A 63 -3.46 -14.54 15.36
N ASP A 64 -2.88 -13.53 14.73
CA ASP A 64 -3.19 -13.16 13.36
C ASP A 64 -2.75 -14.25 12.39
N MET A 65 -3.46 -14.39 11.27
CA MET A 65 -3.00 -15.26 10.17
C MET A 65 -1.67 -14.74 9.61
N PRO A 66 -0.81 -15.63 9.06
CA PRO A 66 0.56 -15.27 8.73
C PRO A 66 0.70 -14.28 7.56
N TRP A 67 -0.38 -13.99 6.82
CA TRP A 67 -0.42 -13.07 5.68
C TRP A 67 -1.04 -11.72 6.01
N GLN A 68 -0.75 -10.71 5.18
CA GLN A 68 -1.32 -9.36 5.33
C GLN A 68 -2.84 -9.37 5.16
N GLY A 69 -3.54 -8.61 6.01
CA GLY A 69 -5.01 -8.60 6.06
C GLY A 69 -5.60 -9.75 6.89
N SER A 70 -4.78 -10.65 7.43
CA SER A 70 -5.18 -11.68 8.40
C SER A 70 -6.48 -12.41 7.98
N TYR A 71 -7.46 -12.54 8.87
CA TYR A 71 -8.76 -13.15 8.58
C TYR A 71 -9.53 -12.48 7.43
N ASP A 72 -9.38 -11.18 7.20
CA ASP A 72 -10.15 -10.42 6.22
C ASP A 72 -9.82 -10.84 4.78
N LEU A 73 -8.54 -11.12 4.49
CA LEU A 73 -8.11 -11.51 3.14
C LEU A 73 -8.78 -12.81 2.68
N ALA A 74 -8.75 -13.85 3.52
CA ALA A 74 -9.22 -15.17 3.13
C ALA A 74 -10.73 -15.36 3.36
N ALA A 75 -11.24 -14.83 4.46
CA ALA A 75 -12.57 -15.12 4.98
C ALA A 75 -13.51 -13.90 5.04
N GLY A 76 -13.04 -12.71 4.67
CA GLY A 76 -13.78 -11.44 4.74
C GLY A 76 -13.84 -10.82 6.14
N SER A 77 -13.83 -11.64 7.21
CA SER A 77 -13.49 -11.25 8.58
C SER A 77 -13.37 -12.47 9.50
N LEU A 78 -12.93 -12.24 10.74
CA LEU A 78 -12.97 -13.25 11.81
C LEU A 78 -14.41 -13.74 12.11
N PHE A 79 -15.43 -12.91 11.86
CA PHE A 79 -16.82 -13.16 12.27
C PHE A 79 -17.67 -13.80 11.17
N THR A 80 -17.03 -14.53 10.26
CA THR A 80 -17.69 -15.35 9.22
C THR A 80 -17.50 -16.84 9.50
N ALA A 81 -18.12 -17.70 8.68
CA ALA A 81 -17.88 -19.14 8.73
C ALA A 81 -16.39 -19.47 8.48
N GLY A 82 -15.78 -18.87 7.45
CA GLY A 82 -14.35 -19.02 7.18
C GLY A 82 -13.47 -18.48 8.30
N GLY A 83 -13.84 -17.35 8.91
CA GLY A 83 -13.11 -16.80 10.06
C GLY A 83 -13.13 -17.74 11.26
N ALA A 84 -14.30 -18.30 11.58
CA ALA A 84 -14.47 -19.32 12.62
C ALA A 84 -13.61 -20.57 12.35
N ARG A 85 -13.58 -21.04 11.10
CA ARG A 85 -12.73 -22.17 10.67
C ARG A 85 -11.26 -21.90 10.95
N LEU A 86 -10.75 -20.75 10.50
CA LEU A 86 -9.34 -20.39 10.65
C LEU A 86 -8.98 -20.22 12.12
N ALA A 87 -9.83 -19.55 12.90
CA ALA A 87 -9.64 -19.36 14.34
C ALA A 87 -9.63 -20.70 15.09
N TRP A 88 -10.50 -21.64 14.70
CA TRP A 88 -10.50 -23.01 15.25
C TRP A 88 -9.20 -23.76 14.95
N GLU A 89 -8.76 -23.77 13.69
CA GLU A 89 -7.57 -24.51 13.30
C GLU A 89 -6.28 -23.99 13.94
N ILE A 90 -6.17 -22.65 14.07
CA ILE A 90 -4.98 -22.01 14.61
C ILE A 90 -4.94 -22.02 16.14
N SER A 91 -6.11 -22.04 16.78
CA SER A 91 -6.19 -22.11 18.24
C SER A 91 -6.01 -23.52 18.79
N GLY A 92 -6.30 -24.56 18.00
CA GLY A 92 -6.31 -25.94 18.51
C GLY A 92 -7.46 -26.24 19.47
N ALA A 93 -8.40 -25.31 19.62
CA ALA A 93 -9.57 -25.52 20.48
C ALA A 93 -10.43 -26.68 20.00
N SER A 94 -11.17 -27.34 20.92
CA SER A 94 -12.11 -28.39 20.53
C SER A 94 -13.27 -27.86 19.68
N TRP A 95 -13.64 -26.61 19.92
CA TRP A 95 -14.61 -25.84 19.14
C TRP A 95 -14.35 -24.33 19.34
N VAL A 96 -14.69 -23.52 18.36
CA VAL A 96 -14.64 -22.05 18.45
C VAL A 96 -15.99 -21.46 18.09
N LEU A 97 -16.48 -20.52 18.90
CA LEU A 97 -17.66 -19.72 18.64
C LEU A 97 -17.26 -18.25 18.42
N VAL A 98 -17.61 -17.73 17.24
CA VAL A 98 -17.54 -16.31 16.88
C VAL A 98 -18.94 -15.79 16.58
N GLY A 99 -19.11 -14.46 16.61
CA GLY A 99 -20.40 -13.86 16.30
C GLY A 99 -20.30 -12.39 15.94
N GLN A 100 -21.37 -11.88 15.34
CA GLN A 100 -21.54 -10.49 14.98
C GLN A 100 -22.99 -10.06 15.15
N VAL A 101 -23.18 -8.89 15.75
CA VAL A 101 -24.46 -8.19 15.77
C VAL A 101 -24.60 -7.40 14.47
N ASP A 102 -25.63 -7.73 13.68
CA ASP A 102 -25.90 -7.03 12.42
C ASP A 102 -26.60 -5.67 12.64
N PRO A 103 -26.73 -4.83 11.61
CA PRO A 103 -27.36 -3.50 11.74
C PRO A 103 -28.84 -3.53 12.17
N GLN A 104 -29.51 -4.68 12.09
CA GLN A 104 -30.88 -4.86 12.56
C GLN A 104 -30.93 -5.30 14.03
N GLY A 105 -29.77 -5.44 14.69
CA GLY A 105 -29.61 -5.86 16.07
C GLY A 105 -29.68 -7.38 16.27
N TRP A 106 -29.70 -8.19 15.20
CA TRP A 106 -29.72 -9.64 15.36
C TRP A 106 -28.30 -10.16 15.52
N LEU A 107 -28.12 -11.12 16.44
CA LEU A 107 -26.85 -11.78 16.66
C LEU A 107 -26.74 -13.00 15.75
N ARG A 108 -25.79 -12.95 14.81
CA ARG A 108 -25.37 -14.09 14.01
C ARG A 108 -24.14 -14.74 14.63
N VAL A 109 -24.12 -16.06 14.73
CA VAL A 109 -23.00 -16.81 15.29
C VAL A 109 -22.56 -17.95 14.38
N PHE A 110 -21.28 -18.29 14.47
CA PHE A 110 -20.65 -19.40 13.76
C PHE A 110 -19.85 -20.23 14.77
N LEU A 111 -20.16 -21.52 14.83
CA LEU A 111 -19.45 -22.49 15.65
C LEU A 111 -18.70 -23.44 14.73
N ALA A 112 -17.38 -23.48 14.86
CA ALA A 112 -16.49 -24.37 14.10
C ALA A 112 -15.93 -25.45 15.03
N ASP A 113 -15.94 -26.70 14.58
CA ASP A 113 -15.29 -27.83 15.22
C ASP A 113 -14.87 -28.90 14.20
N ALA A 114 -14.42 -30.06 14.69
CA ALA A 114 -14.04 -31.19 13.84
C ALA A 114 -15.18 -31.72 12.95
N GLY A 115 -16.44 -31.47 13.32
CA GLY A 115 -17.63 -31.84 12.56
C GLY A 115 -18.04 -30.80 11.49
N GLY A 116 -17.31 -29.69 11.37
CA GLY A 116 -17.58 -28.63 10.42
C GLY A 116 -18.11 -27.36 11.09
N ILE A 117 -18.84 -26.54 10.32
CA ILE A 117 -19.32 -25.22 10.78
C ILE A 117 -20.83 -25.22 10.87
N ARG A 118 -21.34 -24.75 12.00
CA ARG A 118 -22.78 -24.57 12.24
C ARG A 118 -23.04 -23.10 12.50
N SER A 119 -24.09 -22.55 11.91
CA SER A 119 -24.44 -21.14 12.08
C SER A 119 -25.91 -20.96 12.47
N ALA A 120 -26.18 -19.87 13.16
CA ALA A 120 -27.53 -19.49 13.57
C ALA A 120 -27.63 -17.97 13.74
N ARG A 121 -28.86 -17.45 13.66
CA ARG A 121 -29.16 -16.02 13.82
C ARG A 121 -30.31 -15.86 14.81
N PHE A 122 -30.14 -14.96 15.77
CA PHE A 122 -31.08 -14.77 16.88
C PHE A 122 -31.45 -13.31 17.05
N SER A 123 -32.75 -13.02 17.16
CA SER A 123 -33.26 -11.73 17.62
C SER A 123 -33.20 -11.57 19.14
N ARG A 124 -33.11 -12.69 19.88
CA ARG A 124 -32.95 -12.77 21.32
C ARG A 124 -31.59 -13.40 21.67
N PRO A 125 -30.59 -12.61 22.07
CA PRO A 125 -29.21 -13.09 22.20
C PRO A 125 -29.03 -14.20 23.25
N GLU A 126 -29.87 -14.24 24.29
CA GLU A 126 -29.82 -15.27 25.32
C GLU A 126 -30.03 -16.69 24.79
N LEU A 127 -30.69 -16.85 23.63
CA LEU A 127 -30.89 -18.14 22.99
C LEU A 127 -29.60 -18.72 22.41
N VAL A 128 -28.58 -17.88 22.15
CA VAL A 128 -27.26 -18.33 21.68
C VAL A 128 -26.63 -19.26 22.70
N LEU A 129 -26.76 -18.98 24.00
CA LEU A 129 -26.18 -19.82 25.06
C LEU A 129 -26.73 -21.25 24.97
N TYR A 130 -28.05 -21.40 24.91
CA TYR A 130 -28.69 -22.72 24.84
C TYR A 130 -28.38 -23.44 23.52
N TRP A 131 -28.35 -22.71 22.41
CA TRP A 131 -27.95 -23.27 21.13
C TRP A 131 -26.51 -23.77 21.18
N ALA A 132 -25.56 -22.94 21.61
CA ALA A 132 -24.14 -23.30 21.68
C ALA A 132 -23.92 -24.47 22.64
N ALA A 133 -24.53 -24.46 23.83
CA ALA A 133 -24.50 -25.53 24.80
C ALA A 133 -24.94 -26.88 24.20
N ARG A 134 -26.05 -26.87 23.44
CA ARG A 134 -26.51 -28.06 22.72
C ARG A 134 -25.53 -28.51 21.63
N GLN A 135 -24.90 -27.59 20.91
CA GLN A 135 -23.94 -27.91 19.85
C GLN A 135 -22.63 -28.50 20.40
N THR A 136 -22.24 -28.14 21.62
CA THR A 136 -20.98 -28.53 22.25
C THR A 136 -21.13 -29.65 23.28
N GLY A 137 -22.36 -30.01 23.63
CA GLY A 137 -22.64 -31.00 24.68
C GLY A 137 -22.42 -30.47 26.11
N VAL A 138 -22.27 -29.15 26.26
CA VAL A 138 -22.09 -28.49 27.56
C VAL A 138 -23.46 -28.19 28.17
N SER A 139 -23.58 -28.31 29.50
CA SER A 139 -24.80 -27.89 30.20
C SER A 139 -24.82 -26.36 30.36
N PRO A 140 -25.87 -25.65 29.90
CA PRO A 140 -25.91 -24.19 29.97
C PRO A 140 -26.12 -23.72 31.42
N GLY A 141 -25.29 -22.78 31.85
CA GLY A 141 -25.43 -22.04 33.11
C GLY A 141 -26.34 -20.82 33.01
N ALA A 142 -26.21 -19.90 33.97
CA ALA A 142 -27.02 -18.68 34.01
C ALA A 142 -26.60 -17.65 32.96
N TRP A 143 -27.57 -17.05 32.28
CA TRP A 143 -27.35 -15.90 31.40
C TRP A 143 -27.14 -14.62 32.21
N ARG A 144 -25.99 -13.95 32.03
CA ARG A 144 -25.66 -12.67 32.70
C ARG A 144 -25.07 -11.70 31.69
N LEU A 145 -25.89 -10.76 31.22
CA LEU A 145 -25.48 -9.75 30.25
C LEU A 145 -25.27 -8.40 30.93
N GLU A 146 -24.07 -7.85 30.81
CA GLU A 146 -23.66 -6.55 31.36
C GLU A 146 -23.19 -5.63 30.22
N THR A 147 -24.13 -5.07 29.45
CA THR A 147 -23.82 -4.26 28.26
C THR A 147 -22.95 -3.03 28.56
N ALA A 148 -23.09 -2.43 29.74
CA ALA A 148 -22.29 -1.30 30.20
C ALA A 148 -20.78 -1.58 30.26
N ARG A 149 -20.37 -2.87 30.32
CA ARG A 149 -18.96 -3.28 30.39
C ARG A 149 -18.35 -3.61 29.03
N ASN A 150 -19.08 -3.38 27.94
CA ASN A 150 -18.60 -3.71 26.59
C ASN A 150 -17.21 -3.09 26.32
N ASP A 151 -17.03 -1.82 26.62
CA ASP A 151 -15.80 -1.09 26.28
C ASP A 151 -14.63 -1.50 27.18
N GLU A 152 -14.90 -1.81 28.45
CA GLU A 152 -13.91 -2.39 29.37
C GLU A 152 -13.43 -3.76 28.86
N LEU A 153 -14.36 -4.62 28.43
CA LEU A 153 -14.05 -5.94 27.88
C LEU A 153 -13.30 -5.86 26.54
N ALA A 154 -13.59 -4.83 25.73
CA ALA A 154 -12.87 -4.56 24.48
C ALA A 154 -11.43 -4.12 24.73
N ARG A 155 -11.21 -3.18 25.65
CA ARG A 155 -9.87 -2.77 26.09
C ARG A 155 -9.09 -3.95 26.68
N LEU A 156 -9.72 -4.74 27.52
CA LEU A 156 -9.11 -5.92 28.12
C LEU A 156 -8.71 -6.97 27.07
N ALA A 157 -9.54 -7.17 26.04
CA ALA A 157 -9.23 -8.05 24.91
C ALA A 157 -7.97 -7.63 24.11
N GLN A 158 -7.61 -6.35 24.17
CA GLN A 158 -6.38 -5.81 23.57
C GLN A 158 -5.16 -5.92 24.52
N GLY A 159 -5.36 -6.39 25.75
CA GLY A 159 -4.33 -6.50 26.78
C GLY A 159 -4.20 -5.27 27.68
N ASP A 160 -5.21 -4.38 27.74
CA ASP A 160 -5.20 -3.25 28.67
C ASP A 160 -5.47 -3.72 30.11
N LEU A 161 -4.41 -3.72 30.92
CA LEU A 161 -4.44 -4.18 32.31
C LEU A 161 -4.88 -3.11 33.32
N THR A 162 -5.30 -1.92 32.86
CA THR A 162 -5.81 -0.85 33.74
C THR A 162 -7.29 -1.04 34.11
N VAL A 163 -7.99 -1.98 33.46
CA VAL A 163 -9.37 -2.35 33.75
C VAL A 163 -9.46 -2.97 35.16
N GLN A 164 -10.25 -2.36 36.04
CA GLN A 164 -10.32 -2.75 37.46
C GLN A 164 -11.20 -3.99 37.68
N ASN A 165 -12.38 -4.02 37.05
CA ASN A 165 -13.33 -5.12 37.17
C ASN A 165 -13.11 -6.09 36.02
N THR A 166 -12.30 -7.12 36.24
CA THR A 166 -11.96 -8.13 35.24
C THR A 166 -12.77 -9.42 35.43
N PRO A 167 -13.20 -10.11 34.35
CA PRO A 167 -13.96 -11.37 34.47
C PRO A 167 -13.21 -12.50 35.18
N LEU A 168 -11.88 -12.53 35.04
CA LEU A 168 -10.96 -13.35 35.83
C LEU A 168 -9.99 -12.42 36.58
N PRO A 169 -9.39 -12.86 37.70
CA PRO A 169 -8.39 -12.06 38.40
C PRO A 169 -7.28 -11.56 37.46
N LEU A 170 -6.82 -10.33 37.66
CA LEU A 170 -5.80 -9.69 36.81
C LEU A 170 -4.51 -10.50 36.56
N PRO A 171 -4.02 -11.38 37.48
CA PRO A 171 -2.89 -12.27 37.19
C PRO A 171 -3.06 -13.17 35.95
N TYR A 172 -4.28 -13.58 35.61
CA TYR A 172 -4.55 -14.40 34.41
C TYR A 172 -4.27 -13.60 33.13
N TYR A 173 -4.73 -12.34 33.09
CA TYR A 173 -4.49 -11.44 31.97
C TYR A 173 -3.02 -11.03 31.87
N ARG A 174 -2.35 -10.78 33.01
CA ARG A 174 -0.89 -10.55 33.05
C ARG A 174 -0.12 -11.74 32.48
N ALA A 175 -0.53 -12.96 32.82
CA ALA A 175 0.09 -14.18 32.29
C ALA A 175 -0.11 -14.30 30.76
N ALA A 176 -1.31 -14.02 30.25
CA ALA A 176 -1.57 -14.03 28.81
C ALA A 176 -0.73 -12.98 28.05
N VAL A 177 -0.67 -11.74 28.55
CA VAL A 177 0.17 -10.68 27.96
C VAL A 177 1.66 -11.05 28.04
N ALA A 178 2.14 -11.57 29.17
CA ALA A 178 3.54 -11.99 29.32
C ALA A 178 3.90 -13.16 28.40
N LEU A 179 2.99 -14.10 28.17
CA LEU A 179 3.20 -15.18 27.20
C LEU A 179 3.26 -14.64 25.77
N ARG A 180 2.30 -13.80 25.38
CA ARG A 180 2.27 -13.17 24.05
C ARG A 180 3.55 -12.37 23.80
N ASP A 181 3.96 -11.53 24.74
CA ASP A 181 5.01 -10.53 24.53
C ASP A 181 6.41 -11.08 24.80
N ASN A 182 6.56 -11.98 25.77
CA ASN A 182 7.86 -12.46 26.26
C ASN A 182 8.03 -13.99 26.20
N GLY A 183 7.00 -14.75 25.87
CA GLY A 183 7.07 -16.22 25.78
C GLY A 183 7.04 -16.92 27.14
N VAL A 184 6.74 -16.17 28.22
CA VAL A 184 6.72 -16.70 29.59
C VAL A 184 5.42 -17.45 29.83
N ALA A 185 5.51 -18.78 29.81
CA ALA A 185 4.38 -19.66 30.12
C ALA A 185 4.01 -19.59 31.61
N SER A 186 2.73 -19.71 31.92
CA SER A 186 2.20 -19.70 33.28
C SER A 186 1.11 -20.75 33.41
N LEU A 187 1.17 -21.54 34.50
CA LEU A 187 0.15 -22.52 34.83
C LEU A 187 -1.25 -21.89 34.99
N LEU A 188 -1.31 -20.58 35.29
CA LEU A 188 -2.57 -19.85 35.45
C LEU A 188 -3.44 -19.80 34.19
N ILE A 189 -2.87 -19.97 33.00
CA ILE A 189 -3.63 -19.95 31.74
C ILE A 189 -3.67 -21.32 31.05
N THR A 190 -2.90 -22.28 31.55
CA THR A 190 -2.76 -23.62 30.98
C THR A 190 -4.04 -24.45 31.10
N GLU A 191 -4.83 -24.24 32.14
CA GLU A 191 -6.10 -24.94 32.36
C GLU A 191 -7.29 -24.25 31.65
N GLN A 192 -7.11 -23.02 31.19
CA GLN A 192 -8.18 -22.14 30.70
C GLN A 192 -8.19 -22.02 29.17
N LEU A 193 -7.03 -22.16 28.54
CA LEU A 193 -6.88 -21.98 27.10
C LEU A 193 -6.22 -23.21 26.45
N PRO A 194 -6.47 -23.45 25.14
CA PRO A 194 -5.81 -24.50 24.39
C PRO A 194 -4.28 -24.46 24.53
N ARG A 195 -3.65 -25.63 24.52
CA ARG A 195 -2.19 -25.74 24.63
C ARG A 195 -1.51 -25.20 23.38
N GLU A 196 -2.10 -25.40 22.22
CA GLU A 196 -1.59 -24.98 20.92
C GLU A 196 -1.38 -23.46 20.83
N LEU A 197 -2.29 -22.66 21.42
CA LEU A 197 -2.11 -21.21 21.51
C LEU A 197 -0.89 -20.84 22.36
N GLN A 198 -0.66 -21.58 23.44
CA GLN A 198 0.47 -21.31 24.33
C GLN A 198 1.79 -21.69 23.66
N ASP A 199 1.81 -22.87 23.04
CA ASP A 199 2.95 -23.39 22.30
C ASP A 199 3.30 -22.46 21.13
N PHE A 200 2.31 -21.91 20.42
CA PHE A 200 2.52 -20.93 19.36
C PHE A 200 3.36 -19.73 19.85
N TRP A 201 2.93 -19.05 20.91
CA TRP A 201 3.63 -17.86 21.41
C TRP A 201 4.99 -18.20 22.02
N SER A 202 5.09 -19.33 22.73
CA SER A 202 6.37 -19.79 23.27
C SER A 202 7.38 -20.05 22.15
N GLN A 203 6.97 -20.71 21.08
CA GLN A 203 7.78 -21.00 19.90
C GLN A 203 8.20 -19.74 19.15
N VAL A 204 7.27 -18.82 18.89
CA VAL A 204 7.56 -17.54 18.22
C VAL A 204 8.61 -16.74 18.98
N ARG A 205 8.54 -16.71 20.32
CA ARG A 205 9.49 -15.98 21.18
C ARG A 205 10.85 -16.65 21.30
N GLN A 206 10.93 -17.96 21.07
CA GLN A 206 12.18 -18.70 20.91
C GLN A 206 12.73 -18.66 19.47
N ASN A 207 12.18 -17.79 18.60
CA ASN A 207 12.52 -17.67 17.18
C ASN A 207 12.32 -18.99 16.39
N ARG A 208 11.35 -19.80 16.81
CA ARG A 208 10.95 -21.07 16.17
C ARG A 208 9.54 -20.95 15.61
N ARG A 209 9.31 -20.04 14.67
CA ARG A 209 7.96 -19.77 14.14
C ARG A 209 7.38 -21.02 13.43
N PRO A 210 6.04 -21.21 13.45
CA PRO A 210 5.43 -22.24 12.63
C PRO A 210 5.75 -22.05 11.14
N LEU A 211 5.80 -23.16 10.39
CA LEU A 211 6.27 -23.18 9.01
C LEU A 211 5.58 -22.15 8.11
N ALA A 212 4.26 -21.97 8.26
CA ALA A 212 3.49 -20.99 7.48
C ALA A 212 3.99 -19.54 7.67
N TYR A 213 4.33 -19.15 8.91
CA TYR A 213 4.86 -17.82 9.21
C TYR A 213 6.28 -17.66 8.70
N GLN A 214 7.12 -18.67 8.90
CA GLN A 214 8.51 -18.64 8.44
C GLN A 214 8.57 -18.57 6.90
N ALA A 215 7.71 -19.30 6.20
CA ALA A 215 7.68 -19.32 4.74
C ALA A 215 7.36 -17.94 4.12
N LEU A 216 6.47 -17.15 4.74
CA LEU A 216 6.18 -15.79 4.28
C LEU A 216 7.32 -14.80 4.60
N VAL A 217 8.05 -15.01 5.71
CA VAL A 217 9.30 -14.28 5.98
C VAL A 217 10.33 -14.60 4.89
N ASP A 218 10.58 -15.88 4.61
CA ASP A 218 11.52 -16.31 3.57
C ASP A 218 11.12 -15.75 2.19
N PHE A 219 9.82 -15.71 1.87
CA PHE A 219 9.31 -15.05 0.66
C PHE A 219 9.64 -13.54 0.63
N SER A 220 9.40 -12.82 1.72
CA SER A 220 9.72 -11.38 1.83
C SER A 220 11.22 -11.09 1.71
N GLU A 221 12.07 -11.99 2.20
CA GLU A 221 13.53 -11.93 2.11
C GLU A 221 14.08 -12.46 0.79
N ARG A 222 13.20 -12.74 -0.19
CA ARG A 222 13.54 -13.26 -1.53
C ARG A 222 14.25 -14.62 -1.52
N ARG A 223 14.07 -15.42 -0.47
CA ARG A 223 14.54 -16.81 -0.36
C ARG A 223 13.57 -17.76 -1.05
N ARG A 224 13.57 -17.69 -2.38
CA ARG A 224 12.59 -18.36 -3.25
C ARG A 224 12.54 -19.87 -3.07
N THR A 225 13.68 -20.53 -2.93
CA THR A 225 13.77 -22.00 -2.86
C THR A 225 13.16 -22.53 -1.56
N GLU A 226 13.46 -21.86 -0.45
CA GLU A 226 12.97 -22.16 0.89
C GLU A 226 11.46 -21.96 0.96
N ALA A 227 10.98 -20.80 0.49
CA ALA A 227 9.55 -20.49 0.43
C ALA A 227 8.78 -21.49 -0.43
N LEU A 228 9.32 -21.89 -1.59
CA LEU A 228 8.69 -22.86 -2.48
C LEU A 228 8.64 -24.27 -1.87
N ASN A 229 9.73 -24.71 -1.23
CA ASN A 229 9.76 -26.00 -0.54
C ASN A 229 8.81 -26.04 0.66
N ALA A 230 8.68 -24.92 1.38
CA ALA A 230 7.70 -24.79 2.45
C ALA A 230 6.26 -24.82 1.90
N ALA A 231 5.98 -24.09 0.82
CA ALA A 231 4.65 -24.05 0.17
C ALA A 231 4.18 -25.45 -0.22
N ARG A 232 5.05 -26.30 -0.77
CA ARG A 232 4.71 -27.69 -1.12
C ARG A 232 4.29 -28.53 0.10
N LYS A 233 4.96 -28.36 1.24
CA LYS A 233 4.60 -29.04 2.49
C LYS A 233 3.27 -28.51 3.04
N LEU A 234 3.11 -27.18 3.04
CA LEU A 234 1.92 -26.50 3.54
C LEU A 234 0.67 -26.83 2.71
N ALA A 235 0.83 -27.11 1.41
CA ALA A 235 -0.25 -27.51 0.52
C ALA A 235 -0.92 -28.83 0.93
N GLU A 236 -0.31 -29.63 1.82
CA GLU A 236 -0.88 -30.87 2.33
C GLU A 236 -1.47 -30.72 3.75
N GLY A 237 -1.29 -29.57 4.39
CA GLY A 237 -1.64 -29.31 5.78
C GLY A 237 -3.09 -28.89 6.03
N LYS A 238 -3.29 -28.12 7.11
CA LYS A 238 -4.56 -27.50 7.51
C LYS A 238 -5.04 -26.44 6.49
N VAL A 239 -6.26 -25.95 6.62
CA VAL A 239 -6.83 -24.95 5.68
C VAL A 239 -5.99 -23.67 5.67
N TYR A 240 -5.59 -23.13 6.82
CA TYR A 240 -4.75 -21.91 6.83
C TYR A 240 -3.35 -22.14 6.24
N GLU A 241 -2.79 -23.35 6.38
CA GLU A 241 -1.50 -23.71 5.77
C GLU A 241 -1.64 -23.81 4.25
N ARG A 242 -2.72 -24.42 3.75
CA ARG A 242 -3.02 -24.49 2.32
C ARG A 242 -3.28 -23.12 1.71
N LEU A 243 -3.94 -22.21 2.43
CA LEU A 243 -4.09 -20.82 2.02
C LEU A 243 -2.73 -20.11 1.97
N THR A 244 -1.85 -20.37 2.94
CA THR A 244 -0.47 -19.85 2.90
C THR A 244 0.28 -20.38 1.67
N ALA A 245 0.15 -21.68 1.36
CA ALA A 245 0.75 -22.28 0.17
C ALA A 245 0.19 -21.66 -1.12
N LEU A 246 -1.12 -21.42 -1.19
CA LEU A 246 -1.78 -20.75 -2.32
C LEU A 246 -1.16 -19.37 -2.56
N LEU A 247 -1.08 -18.54 -1.50
CA LEU A 247 -0.50 -17.19 -1.59
C LEU A 247 0.98 -17.22 -2.00
N LEU A 248 1.76 -18.16 -1.47
CA LEU A 248 3.17 -18.34 -1.84
C LEU A 248 3.30 -18.77 -3.31
N PHE A 249 2.53 -19.74 -3.78
CA PHE A 249 2.56 -20.16 -5.18
C PHE A 249 2.13 -19.02 -6.12
N ARG A 250 1.12 -18.21 -5.75
CA ARG A 250 0.74 -17.00 -6.49
C ARG A 250 1.89 -16.00 -6.57
N GLY A 251 2.47 -15.63 -5.43
CA GLY A 251 3.57 -14.65 -5.35
C GLY A 251 4.88 -15.13 -6.00
N LEU A 252 5.08 -16.44 -6.10
CA LEU A 252 6.22 -17.06 -6.78
C LEU A 252 5.94 -17.42 -8.24
N GLU A 253 4.73 -17.16 -8.75
CA GLU A 253 4.28 -17.51 -10.10
C GLU A 253 4.40 -19.01 -10.41
N ASP A 254 4.21 -19.87 -9.40
CA ASP A 254 4.29 -21.32 -9.54
C ASP A 254 2.91 -21.91 -9.87
N LYS A 255 2.83 -22.67 -10.98
CA LYS A 255 1.59 -23.24 -11.53
C LYS A 255 0.80 -24.13 -10.56
N GLN A 256 1.40 -24.60 -9.47
CA GLN A 256 0.71 -25.40 -8.46
C GLN A 256 -0.45 -24.65 -7.76
N TRP A 257 -0.47 -23.30 -7.80
CA TRP A 257 -1.51 -22.50 -7.15
C TRP A 257 -2.93 -22.91 -7.57
N GLY A 258 -3.14 -23.22 -8.86
CA GLY A 258 -4.48 -23.57 -9.37
C GLY A 258 -5.00 -24.91 -8.87
N ALA A 259 -4.10 -25.88 -8.63
CA ALA A 259 -4.47 -27.16 -8.02
C ALA A 259 -4.85 -26.97 -6.54
N VAL A 260 -4.10 -26.13 -5.81
CA VAL A 260 -4.41 -25.81 -4.40
C VAL A 260 -5.73 -25.06 -4.28
N ALA A 261 -6.02 -24.10 -5.16
CA ALA A 261 -7.30 -23.39 -5.19
C ALA A 261 -8.49 -24.35 -5.33
N ARG A 262 -8.43 -25.31 -6.28
CA ARG A 262 -9.47 -26.35 -6.46
C ARG A 262 -9.64 -27.25 -5.24
N GLN A 263 -8.54 -27.62 -4.58
CA GLN A 263 -8.63 -28.43 -3.37
C GLN A 263 -9.29 -27.66 -2.23
N LEU A 264 -8.96 -26.38 -2.07
CA LEU A 264 -9.52 -25.53 -1.02
C LEU A 264 -11.02 -25.31 -1.17
N THR A 265 -11.57 -25.21 -2.38
CA THR A 265 -13.04 -25.05 -2.56
C THR A 265 -13.83 -26.30 -2.14
N VAL A 266 -13.21 -27.48 -2.15
CA VAL A 266 -13.80 -28.73 -1.65
C VAL A 266 -13.62 -28.87 -0.13
N LEU A 267 -12.43 -28.55 0.37
CA LEU A 267 -12.07 -28.74 1.79
C LEU A 267 -12.63 -27.66 2.71
N ALA A 268 -12.72 -26.42 2.22
CA ALA A 268 -13.16 -25.24 2.93
C ALA A 268 -14.08 -24.38 2.04
N PRO A 269 -15.27 -24.91 1.67
CA PRO A 269 -16.22 -24.20 0.80
C PRO A 269 -16.72 -22.87 1.39
N GLU A 270 -16.52 -22.63 2.68
CA GLU A 270 -16.79 -21.38 3.39
C GLU A 270 -15.76 -20.26 3.16
N MET A 271 -14.70 -20.51 2.37
CA MET A 271 -13.60 -19.57 2.15
C MET A 271 -13.75 -18.79 0.83
N PRO A 272 -14.15 -17.50 0.85
CA PRO A 272 -14.28 -16.68 -0.36
C PRO A 272 -13.03 -16.68 -1.24
N LEU A 273 -11.84 -16.54 -0.66
CA LEU A 273 -10.58 -16.47 -1.40
C LEU A 273 -10.31 -17.74 -2.24
N ALA A 274 -10.72 -18.92 -1.77
CA ALA A 274 -10.57 -20.15 -2.54
C ALA A 274 -11.41 -20.13 -3.83
N TRP A 275 -12.63 -19.60 -3.75
CA TRP A 275 -13.52 -19.44 -4.89
C TRP A 275 -13.07 -18.31 -5.83
N GLU A 276 -12.56 -17.21 -5.26
CA GLU A 276 -11.92 -16.13 -6.03
C GLU A 276 -10.76 -16.67 -6.88
N GLU A 277 -9.83 -17.39 -6.25
CA GLU A 277 -8.67 -17.96 -6.94
C GLU A 277 -9.08 -19.02 -7.97
N LEU A 278 -10.09 -19.86 -7.66
CA LEU A 278 -10.66 -20.78 -8.67
C LEU A 278 -11.21 -20.03 -9.89
N SER A 279 -11.82 -18.85 -9.70
CA SER A 279 -12.31 -18.05 -10.81
C SER A 279 -11.18 -17.55 -11.72
N PHE A 280 -10.03 -17.19 -11.14
CA PHE A 280 -8.85 -16.83 -11.92
C PHE A 280 -8.30 -18.03 -12.69
N VAL A 281 -8.24 -19.23 -12.09
CA VAL A 281 -7.83 -20.41 -12.87
C VAL A 281 -8.81 -20.70 -14.00
N ALA A 282 -10.11 -20.53 -13.76
CA ALA A 282 -11.12 -20.72 -14.78
C ALA A 282 -10.98 -19.73 -15.94
N PHE A 283 -10.59 -18.47 -15.68
CA PHE A 283 -10.28 -17.52 -16.75
C PHE A 283 -9.02 -17.91 -17.52
N ASP A 284 -7.95 -18.33 -16.84
CA ASP A 284 -6.71 -18.81 -17.49
C ASP A 284 -6.96 -20.04 -18.38
N GLU A 285 -7.92 -20.89 -18.00
CA GLU A 285 -8.36 -22.07 -18.75
C GLU A 285 -9.43 -21.75 -19.82
N ASN A 286 -9.79 -20.47 -19.99
CA ASN A 286 -10.87 -20.02 -20.87
C ASN A 286 -12.21 -20.76 -20.62
N ASN A 287 -12.52 -21.00 -19.35
CA ASN A 287 -13.74 -21.67 -18.88
C ASN A 287 -14.66 -20.67 -18.14
N PRO A 288 -15.42 -19.83 -18.87
CA PRO A 288 -16.25 -18.80 -18.24
C PRO A 288 -17.43 -19.38 -17.44
N ALA A 289 -17.85 -20.62 -17.72
CA ALA A 289 -18.90 -21.30 -16.95
C ALA A 289 -18.43 -21.61 -15.52
N LEU A 290 -17.21 -22.13 -15.37
CA LEU A 290 -16.59 -22.39 -14.07
C LEU A 290 -16.27 -21.07 -13.35
N ALA A 291 -15.77 -20.06 -14.06
CA ALA A 291 -15.49 -18.75 -13.48
C ALA A 291 -16.76 -18.14 -12.87
N LYS A 292 -17.88 -18.16 -13.62
CA LYS A 292 -19.20 -17.73 -13.13
C LYS A 292 -19.62 -18.50 -11.88
N GLU A 293 -19.55 -19.82 -11.88
CA GLU A 293 -19.93 -20.63 -10.70
C GLU A 293 -19.10 -20.26 -9.47
N ALA A 294 -17.78 -20.17 -9.63
CA ALA A 294 -16.88 -19.82 -8.54
C ALA A 294 -17.17 -18.41 -7.99
N LEU A 295 -17.39 -17.43 -8.87
CA LEU A 295 -17.72 -16.06 -8.47
C LEU A 295 -19.11 -15.93 -7.82
N GLU A 296 -20.10 -16.71 -8.27
CA GLU A 296 -21.41 -16.79 -7.62
C GLU A 296 -21.27 -17.32 -6.18
N ARG A 297 -20.37 -18.30 -5.94
CA ARG A 297 -20.04 -18.78 -4.59
C ARG A 297 -19.30 -17.74 -3.77
N ALA A 298 -18.28 -17.09 -4.33
CA ALA A 298 -17.52 -16.05 -3.64
C ALA A 298 -18.42 -14.88 -3.22
N ALA A 299 -19.28 -14.40 -4.13
CA ALA A 299 -20.24 -13.32 -3.87
C ALA A 299 -21.35 -13.73 -2.88
N ALA A 300 -21.74 -15.00 -2.81
CA ALA A 300 -22.67 -15.48 -1.79
C ALA A 300 -22.07 -15.44 -0.38
N LEU A 301 -20.76 -15.66 -0.26
CA LEU A 301 -20.03 -15.63 1.02
C LEU A 301 -19.66 -14.20 1.43
N LEU A 302 -19.23 -13.36 0.47
CA LEU A 302 -18.80 -11.98 0.71
C LEU A 302 -19.43 -11.02 -0.31
N PRO A 303 -20.72 -10.65 -0.14
CA PRO A 303 -21.52 -9.95 -1.15
C PRO A 303 -21.14 -8.48 -1.38
N GLU A 304 -20.33 -7.89 -0.50
CA GLU A 304 -19.91 -6.48 -0.58
C GLU A 304 -18.50 -6.32 -1.21
N LYS A 305 -17.86 -7.41 -1.67
CA LYS A 305 -16.59 -7.34 -2.41
C LYS A 305 -16.84 -6.95 -3.87
N ASN A 306 -16.46 -5.73 -4.27
CA ASN A 306 -16.62 -5.19 -5.64
C ASN A 306 -16.01 -6.09 -6.73
N LEU A 307 -14.80 -6.60 -6.51
CA LEU A 307 -14.05 -7.44 -7.45
C LEU A 307 -14.86 -8.65 -7.93
N TYR A 308 -15.64 -9.28 -7.05
CA TYR A 308 -16.47 -10.43 -7.40
C TYR A 308 -17.55 -10.06 -8.41
N TRP A 309 -18.15 -8.88 -8.27
CA TRP A 309 -19.16 -8.40 -9.20
C TRP A 309 -18.56 -7.92 -10.51
N THR A 310 -17.35 -7.34 -10.50
CA THR A 310 -16.62 -7.00 -11.74
C THR A 310 -16.35 -8.26 -12.55
N ASN A 311 -15.73 -9.27 -11.93
CA ASN A 311 -15.36 -10.50 -12.60
C ASN A 311 -16.57 -11.36 -12.97
N LEU A 312 -17.64 -11.35 -12.16
CA LEU A 312 -18.88 -12.03 -12.50
C LEU A 312 -19.54 -11.38 -13.73
N GLY A 313 -19.45 -10.05 -13.84
CA GLY A 313 -19.83 -9.32 -15.04
C GLY A 313 -19.07 -9.79 -16.28
N TRP A 314 -17.76 -9.95 -16.16
CA TRP A 314 -16.90 -10.47 -17.23
C TRP A 314 -17.26 -11.92 -17.60
N ALA A 315 -17.45 -12.80 -16.62
CA ALA A 315 -17.83 -14.19 -16.87
C ALA A 315 -19.18 -14.30 -17.59
N TYR A 316 -20.19 -13.50 -17.21
CA TYR A 316 -21.46 -13.43 -17.93
C TYR A 316 -21.32 -12.88 -19.34
N TYR A 317 -20.43 -11.90 -19.56
CA TYR A 317 -20.12 -11.40 -20.90
C TYR A 317 -19.58 -12.51 -21.81
N LEU A 318 -18.57 -13.26 -21.34
CA LEU A 318 -17.99 -14.38 -22.09
C LEU A 318 -19.01 -15.50 -22.38
N LEU A 319 -20.04 -15.65 -21.55
CA LEU A 319 -21.16 -16.57 -21.77
C LEU A 319 -22.27 -16.00 -22.67
N GLY A 320 -22.16 -14.74 -23.11
CA GLY A 320 -23.19 -14.04 -23.89
C GLY A 320 -24.42 -13.58 -23.08
N ASP A 321 -24.41 -13.71 -21.74
CA ASP A 321 -25.50 -13.23 -20.87
C ASP A 321 -25.30 -11.74 -20.54
N TYR A 322 -25.49 -10.90 -21.55
CA TYR A 322 -25.30 -9.45 -21.45
C TYR A 322 -26.19 -8.80 -20.38
N ALA A 323 -27.41 -9.31 -20.19
CA ALA A 323 -28.34 -8.78 -19.20
C ALA A 323 -27.83 -8.98 -17.76
N ARG A 324 -27.26 -10.16 -17.44
CA ARG A 324 -26.63 -10.39 -16.13
C ARG A 324 -25.30 -9.67 -16.00
N SER A 325 -24.53 -9.61 -17.07
CA SER A 325 -23.26 -8.87 -17.10
C SER A 325 -23.45 -7.39 -16.73
N ILE A 326 -24.42 -6.71 -17.36
CA ILE A 326 -24.79 -5.32 -17.02
C ILE A 326 -25.15 -5.16 -15.54
N ARG A 327 -25.96 -6.08 -14.98
CA ARG A 327 -26.37 -6.00 -13.57
C ARG A 327 -25.19 -6.19 -12.62
N ALA A 328 -24.28 -7.11 -12.91
CA ALA A 328 -23.10 -7.37 -12.11
C ALA A 328 -22.15 -6.15 -12.14
N SER A 329 -21.84 -5.60 -13.31
CA SER A 329 -21.00 -4.40 -13.41
C SER A 329 -21.62 -3.19 -12.69
N GLN A 330 -22.93 -2.98 -12.80
CA GLN A 330 -23.64 -1.94 -12.05
C GLN A 330 -23.60 -2.16 -10.53
N ARG A 331 -23.64 -3.41 -10.07
CA ARG A 331 -23.50 -3.74 -8.65
C ARG A 331 -22.08 -3.44 -8.18
N SER A 332 -21.05 -3.75 -8.97
CA SER A 332 -19.66 -3.39 -8.67
C SER A 332 -19.48 -1.89 -8.48
N LEU A 333 -19.94 -1.09 -9.44
CA LEU A 333 -19.85 0.38 -9.38
C LEU A 333 -20.56 0.97 -8.16
N LYS A 334 -21.69 0.37 -7.75
CA LYS A 334 -22.40 0.79 -6.52
C LYS A 334 -21.62 0.48 -5.24
N LEU A 335 -20.83 -0.59 -5.22
CA LEU A 335 -19.99 -0.96 -4.08
C LEU A 335 -18.76 -0.06 -3.99
N GLU A 336 -18.09 0.17 -5.12
CA GLU A 336 -16.97 1.12 -5.27
C GLU A 336 -17.34 2.53 -4.78
N ALA A 337 -18.46 3.07 -5.26
CA ALA A 337 -18.95 4.38 -4.83
C ALA A 337 -19.22 4.46 -3.31
N ARG A 338 -19.59 3.35 -2.65
CA ARG A 338 -19.77 3.29 -1.19
C ARG A 338 -18.45 3.23 -0.45
N ALA A 339 -17.47 2.51 -1.00
CA ALA A 339 -16.13 2.38 -0.44
C ALA A 339 -15.26 3.63 -0.66
N ARG A 340 -15.66 4.55 -1.56
CA ARG A 340 -14.85 5.66 -2.06
C ARG A 340 -13.56 5.17 -2.74
N GLU A 341 -13.65 3.99 -3.34
CA GLU A 341 -12.65 3.42 -4.22
C GLU A 341 -13.17 3.62 -5.64
N GLU A 342 -12.44 4.32 -6.49
CA GLU A 342 -12.82 4.51 -7.89
C GLU A 342 -11.95 3.60 -8.76
N TYR A 343 -12.59 2.70 -9.51
CA TYR A 343 -11.89 1.74 -10.36
C TYR A 343 -12.54 1.70 -11.75
N ALA A 344 -11.73 1.88 -12.79
CA ALA A 344 -12.24 2.09 -14.15
C ALA A 344 -12.83 0.81 -14.79
N VAL A 345 -12.33 -0.37 -14.41
CA VAL A 345 -12.63 -1.65 -15.10
C VAL A 345 -14.12 -2.03 -15.14
N PRO A 346 -14.91 -2.00 -14.05
CA PRO A 346 -16.33 -2.31 -14.18
C PRO A 346 -17.10 -1.33 -15.07
N ALA A 347 -16.66 -0.07 -15.17
CA ALA A 347 -17.22 0.90 -16.10
C ALA A 347 -16.81 0.59 -17.56
N TYR A 348 -15.58 0.16 -17.82
CA TYR A 348 -15.17 -0.35 -19.13
C TYR A 348 -15.97 -1.60 -19.54
N ASN A 349 -16.09 -2.58 -18.66
CA ASN A 349 -16.90 -3.79 -18.90
C ASN A 349 -18.36 -3.44 -19.19
N LEU A 350 -18.94 -2.52 -18.44
CA LEU A 350 -20.30 -2.03 -18.68
C LEU A 350 -20.41 -1.34 -20.05
N GLY A 351 -19.42 -0.55 -20.45
CA GLY A 351 -19.35 0.09 -21.76
C GLY A 351 -19.33 -0.92 -22.91
N LEU A 352 -18.45 -1.93 -22.81
CA LEU A 352 -18.33 -3.01 -23.80
C LEU A 352 -19.64 -3.76 -23.98
N VAL A 353 -20.24 -4.18 -22.87
CA VAL A 353 -21.45 -5.01 -22.91
C VAL A 353 -22.65 -4.22 -23.39
N ARG A 354 -22.80 -2.95 -22.98
CA ARG A 354 -23.85 -2.07 -23.50
C ARG A 354 -23.69 -1.79 -24.99
N ALA A 355 -22.46 -1.62 -25.46
CA ALA A 355 -22.17 -1.46 -26.88
C ALA A 355 -22.59 -2.69 -27.70
N LEU A 356 -22.26 -3.89 -27.22
CA LEU A 356 -22.68 -5.16 -27.84
C LEU A 356 -24.21 -5.36 -27.79
N TYR A 357 -24.84 -4.92 -26.70
CA TYR A 357 -26.30 -5.00 -26.52
C TYR A 357 -27.07 -3.96 -27.37
N GLY A 358 -26.38 -2.97 -27.95
CA GLY A 358 -26.98 -1.89 -28.75
C GLY A 358 -27.43 -0.67 -27.94
N ASP A 359 -27.14 -0.61 -26.64
CA ASP A 359 -27.34 0.56 -25.79
C ASP A 359 -26.18 1.55 -25.94
N PHE A 360 -26.15 2.26 -27.07
CA PHE A 360 -25.04 3.15 -27.39
C PHE A 360 -24.93 4.37 -26.47
N LEU A 361 -26.06 4.89 -25.96
CA LEU A 361 -26.03 6.00 -25.01
C LEU A 361 -25.48 5.55 -23.66
N GLY A 362 -25.94 4.42 -23.15
CA GLY A 362 -25.43 3.85 -21.91
C GLY A 362 -23.98 3.38 -22.02
N ALA A 363 -23.54 2.90 -23.19
CA ALA A 363 -22.13 2.57 -23.44
C ALA A 363 -21.24 3.82 -23.36
N ARG A 364 -21.68 4.91 -23.99
CA ARG A 364 -20.99 6.21 -23.92
C ARG A 364 -20.88 6.73 -22.49
N GLU A 365 -21.96 6.63 -21.70
CA GLU A 365 -21.95 7.03 -20.29
C GLU A 365 -20.95 6.21 -19.47
N ALA A 366 -20.92 4.89 -19.68
CA ALA A 366 -20.03 3.99 -18.97
C ALA A 366 -18.56 4.24 -19.33
N TYR A 367 -18.24 4.38 -20.62
CA TYR A 367 -16.87 4.72 -21.03
C TYR A 367 -16.42 6.10 -20.56
N ASN A 368 -17.29 7.10 -20.56
CA ASN A 368 -16.95 8.41 -19.98
C ASN A 368 -16.77 8.37 -18.46
N LEU A 369 -17.44 7.46 -17.75
CA LEU A 369 -17.16 7.23 -16.35
C LEU A 369 -15.77 6.60 -16.18
N ALA A 370 -15.49 5.53 -16.93
CA ALA A 370 -14.21 4.83 -16.88
C ALA A 370 -13.03 5.76 -17.16
N LEU A 371 -13.06 6.49 -18.28
CA LEU A 371 -11.99 7.40 -18.71
C LEU A 371 -11.73 8.57 -17.76
N ARG A 372 -12.70 8.93 -16.90
CA ARG A 372 -12.52 10.01 -15.90
C ARG A 372 -11.76 9.57 -14.67
N VAL A 373 -11.78 8.27 -14.36
CA VAL A 373 -11.17 7.70 -13.16
C VAL A 373 -9.96 6.83 -13.48
N ASP A 374 -9.69 6.61 -14.77
CA ASP A 374 -8.54 5.88 -15.30
C ASP A 374 -7.26 6.71 -15.16
N GLU A 375 -6.23 6.12 -14.53
CA GLU A 375 -4.95 6.80 -14.28
C GLU A 375 -3.98 6.73 -15.47
N GLY A 376 -4.41 6.17 -16.61
CA GLY A 376 -3.67 6.11 -17.88
C GLY A 376 -3.30 4.70 -18.33
N GLU A 377 -3.82 3.65 -17.69
CA GLU A 377 -3.42 2.26 -17.95
C GLU A 377 -4.60 1.36 -18.32
N GLU A 378 -5.76 1.49 -17.66
CA GLU A 378 -6.88 0.57 -17.82
C GLU A 378 -7.53 0.65 -19.23
N PHE A 379 -7.54 1.83 -19.86
CA PHE A 379 -8.11 1.99 -21.20
C PHE A 379 -7.39 1.14 -22.25
N LYS A 380 -6.10 0.82 -22.03
CA LYS A 380 -5.32 -0.04 -22.94
C LYS A 380 -5.84 -1.47 -22.90
N ALA A 381 -6.19 -1.97 -21.71
CA ALA A 381 -6.84 -3.26 -21.54
C ALA A 381 -8.24 -3.25 -22.18
N ALA A 382 -9.02 -2.19 -21.96
CA ALA A 382 -10.34 -2.04 -22.57
C ALA A 382 -10.30 -2.00 -24.12
N LEU A 383 -9.28 -1.37 -24.72
CA LEU A 383 -9.04 -1.40 -26.16
C LEU A 383 -8.75 -2.82 -26.66
N LYS A 384 -7.94 -3.56 -25.92
CA LYS A 384 -7.64 -4.98 -26.20
C LYS A 384 -8.90 -5.84 -26.09
N ASP A 385 -9.71 -5.68 -25.04
CA ASP A 385 -10.96 -6.40 -24.86
C ASP A 385 -11.95 -6.14 -26.01
N LEU A 386 -12.06 -4.88 -26.45
CA LEU A 386 -12.85 -4.49 -27.62
C LEU A 386 -12.35 -5.14 -28.92
N GLN A 387 -11.04 -5.34 -29.05
CA GLN A 387 -10.43 -6.01 -30.20
C GLN A 387 -10.71 -7.52 -30.16
N GLU A 388 -10.53 -8.16 -29.01
CA GLU A 388 -10.73 -9.61 -28.83
C GLU A 388 -12.19 -10.02 -29.00
N ALA A 389 -13.14 -9.17 -28.61
CA ALA A 389 -14.57 -9.35 -28.87
C ALA A 389 -14.91 -9.55 -30.36
N SER A 390 -14.00 -9.18 -31.28
CA SER A 390 -14.06 -9.49 -32.73
C SER A 390 -15.38 -9.12 -33.42
N ALA A 391 -16.08 -8.11 -32.90
CA ALA A 391 -17.35 -7.63 -33.43
C ALA A 391 -17.14 -6.32 -34.21
N PRO A 392 -17.36 -6.27 -35.54
CA PRO A 392 -17.02 -5.10 -36.36
C PRO A 392 -17.67 -3.79 -35.90
N GLN A 393 -18.84 -3.84 -35.26
CA GLN A 393 -19.52 -2.66 -34.70
C GLN A 393 -18.77 -2.03 -33.52
N LEU A 394 -17.86 -2.77 -32.87
CA LEU A 394 -17.04 -2.27 -31.76
C LEU A 394 -15.87 -1.40 -32.24
N ALA A 395 -15.55 -1.38 -33.53
CA ALA A 395 -14.55 -0.48 -34.09
C ALA A 395 -14.88 1.00 -33.81
N PHE A 396 -16.17 1.38 -33.72
CA PHE A 396 -16.55 2.71 -33.25
C PHE A 396 -16.02 3.00 -31.83
N TRP A 397 -16.17 2.04 -30.92
CA TRP A 397 -15.78 2.19 -29.52
C TRP A 397 -14.27 2.12 -29.32
N GLN A 398 -13.56 1.34 -30.15
CA GLN A 398 -12.10 1.41 -30.23
C GLN A 398 -11.65 2.83 -30.61
N GLY A 399 -12.26 3.41 -31.65
CA GLY A 399 -12.02 4.80 -32.03
C GLY A 399 -12.38 5.80 -30.92
N TYR A 400 -13.49 5.55 -30.22
CA TYR A 400 -13.97 6.40 -29.12
C TYR A 400 -13.01 6.49 -27.94
N LEU A 401 -12.44 5.35 -27.52
CA LEU A 401 -11.46 5.28 -26.44
C LEU A 401 -10.11 5.82 -26.90
N ALA A 402 -9.62 5.40 -28.08
CA ALA A 402 -8.35 5.85 -28.65
C ALA A 402 -8.32 7.38 -28.81
N GLU A 403 -9.40 7.99 -29.31
CA GLU A 403 -9.54 9.44 -29.44
C GLU A 403 -9.32 10.13 -28.09
N ARG A 404 -10.00 9.64 -27.03
CA ARG A 404 -9.97 10.23 -25.69
C ARG A 404 -8.66 9.98 -24.94
N ALA A 405 -7.92 8.95 -25.33
CA ALA A 405 -6.56 8.70 -24.89
C ALA A 405 -5.50 9.45 -25.71
N GLY A 406 -5.90 10.30 -26.67
CA GLY A 406 -5.00 11.05 -27.54
C GLY A 406 -4.35 10.23 -28.66
N LEU A 407 -4.75 8.96 -28.86
CA LEU A 407 -4.24 8.05 -29.90
C LEU A 407 -4.95 8.29 -31.23
N TRP A 408 -4.79 9.49 -31.80
CA TRP A 408 -5.60 9.99 -32.91
C TRP A 408 -5.41 9.21 -34.23
N GLU A 409 -4.22 8.70 -34.54
CA GLU A 409 -3.98 7.85 -35.72
C GLU A 409 -4.80 6.56 -35.63
N GLN A 410 -4.68 5.84 -34.51
CA GLN A 410 -5.47 4.63 -34.24
C GLN A 410 -6.97 4.94 -34.26
N ALA A 411 -7.39 6.05 -33.64
CA ALA A 411 -8.79 6.45 -33.62
C ALA A 411 -9.35 6.67 -35.02
N LEU A 412 -8.59 7.32 -35.90
CA LEU A 412 -8.96 7.55 -37.30
C LEU A 412 -9.14 6.24 -38.06
N GLU A 413 -8.19 5.32 -37.94
CA GLU A 413 -8.27 3.98 -38.56
C GLU A 413 -9.52 3.23 -38.10
N HIS A 414 -9.78 3.22 -36.80
CA HIS A 414 -10.93 2.54 -36.21
C HIS A 414 -12.26 3.15 -36.68
N TYR A 415 -12.39 4.48 -36.70
CA TYR A 415 -13.61 5.14 -37.19
C TYR A 415 -13.83 4.93 -38.69
N GLN A 416 -12.76 4.96 -39.51
CA GLN A 416 -12.85 4.70 -40.95
C GLN A 416 -13.28 3.25 -41.23
N SER A 417 -12.66 2.29 -40.55
CA SER A 417 -13.04 0.87 -40.61
C SER A 417 -14.49 0.66 -40.20
N PHE A 418 -14.93 1.32 -39.11
CA PHE A 418 -16.31 1.28 -38.66
C PHE A 418 -17.29 1.80 -39.74
N LEU A 419 -16.99 2.96 -40.35
CA LEU A 419 -17.84 3.56 -41.38
C LEU A 419 -17.91 2.73 -42.66
N GLN A 420 -16.80 2.06 -43.03
CA GLN A 420 -16.75 1.16 -44.17
C GLN A 420 -17.65 -0.06 -43.97
N ASN A 421 -17.63 -0.65 -42.77
CA ASN A 421 -18.38 -1.87 -42.45
C ASN A 421 -19.83 -1.60 -42.03
N HIS A 422 -20.13 -0.42 -41.47
CA HIS A 422 -21.44 -0.07 -40.91
C HIS A 422 -21.94 1.34 -41.29
N PRO A 423 -22.03 1.67 -42.60
CA PRO A 423 -22.36 3.03 -43.05
C PRO A 423 -23.78 3.47 -42.66
N ARG A 424 -24.69 2.53 -42.36
CA ARG A 424 -26.09 2.80 -41.95
C ARG A 424 -26.30 2.76 -40.42
N SER A 425 -25.24 2.56 -39.64
CA SER A 425 -25.35 2.54 -38.18
C SER A 425 -25.76 3.91 -37.63
N PRO A 426 -26.56 3.99 -36.55
CA PRO A 426 -26.84 5.26 -35.87
C PRO A 426 -25.58 5.96 -35.34
N LEU A 427 -24.47 5.24 -35.16
CA LEU A 427 -23.18 5.80 -34.73
C LEU A 427 -22.39 6.45 -35.87
N ALA A 428 -22.78 6.26 -37.14
CA ALA A 428 -22.04 6.79 -38.30
C ALA A 428 -21.92 8.32 -38.27
N ALA A 429 -22.98 9.02 -37.84
CA ALA A 429 -22.96 10.47 -37.68
C ALA A 429 -21.95 10.92 -36.61
N TRP A 430 -21.79 10.15 -35.53
CA TRP A 430 -20.82 10.43 -34.49
C TRP A 430 -19.39 10.17 -34.97
N ALA A 431 -19.16 9.07 -35.69
CA ALA A 431 -17.85 8.75 -36.28
C ALA A 431 -17.40 9.84 -37.27
N HIS A 432 -18.28 10.26 -38.19
CA HIS A 432 -17.97 11.36 -39.10
C HIS A 432 -17.66 12.67 -38.38
N ARG A 433 -18.36 12.97 -37.27
CA ARG A 433 -18.08 14.15 -36.46
C ARG A 433 -16.70 14.05 -35.79
N ALA A 434 -16.37 12.90 -35.21
CA ALA A 434 -15.07 12.65 -34.58
C ALA A 434 -13.94 12.80 -35.60
N ILE A 435 -14.05 12.18 -36.78
CA ILE A 435 -13.07 12.32 -37.88
C ILE A 435 -12.87 13.80 -38.26
N ARG A 436 -13.95 14.58 -38.42
CA ARG A 436 -13.83 16.02 -38.73
C ARG A 436 -13.09 16.79 -37.64
N GLN A 437 -13.33 16.47 -36.38
CA GLN A 437 -12.64 17.11 -35.25
C GLN A 437 -11.15 16.74 -35.21
N MET A 438 -10.79 15.53 -35.65
CA MET A 438 -9.41 15.06 -35.69
C MET A 438 -8.58 15.61 -36.87
N VAL A 439 -9.19 16.25 -37.88
CA VAL A 439 -8.42 16.92 -38.97
C VAL A 439 -7.48 17.99 -38.43
N GLY A 440 -7.84 18.63 -37.31
CA GLY A 440 -6.99 19.60 -36.61
C GLY A 440 -6.15 19.00 -35.49
N ALA A 441 -6.07 17.66 -35.38
CA ALA A 441 -5.35 17.01 -34.30
C ALA A 441 -3.87 17.36 -34.37
N LYS A 442 -3.33 17.84 -33.26
CA LYS A 442 -1.93 18.23 -33.17
C LYS A 442 -1.45 18.16 -31.73
N THR A 443 -0.16 17.91 -31.59
CA THR A 443 0.55 18.06 -30.33
C THR A 443 1.52 19.23 -30.47
N SER A 444 1.59 20.08 -29.45
CA SER A 444 2.57 21.15 -29.35
C SER A 444 3.31 21.06 -28.03
N VAL A 445 4.59 21.39 -28.06
CA VAL A 445 5.44 21.52 -26.87
C VAL A 445 6.01 22.93 -26.85
N SER A 446 5.92 23.59 -25.70
CA SER A 446 6.46 24.92 -25.49
C SER A 446 7.31 24.94 -24.23
N LEU A 447 8.45 25.61 -24.30
CA LEU A 447 9.33 25.78 -23.15
C LEU A 447 8.80 26.91 -22.26
N GLN A 448 8.58 26.60 -20.99
CA GLN A 448 8.07 27.55 -20.00
C GLN A 448 9.22 28.15 -19.19
N ARG A 449 10.05 27.28 -18.60
CA ARG A 449 11.16 27.68 -17.71
C ARG A 449 12.36 26.76 -17.86
N LEU A 450 13.53 27.27 -17.55
CA LEU A 450 14.76 26.47 -17.42
C LEU A 450 15.33 26.62 -16.01
N MET A 451 15.62 25.49 -15.37
CA MET A 451 15.95 25.42 -13.94
C MET A 451 17.22 24.60 -13.72
N LEU A 452 17.89 24.80 -12.58
CA LEU A 452 19.03 23.95 -12.18
C LEU A 452 18.62 22.79 -11.26
N ARG A 453 17.43 22.89 -10.68
CA ARG A 453 16.80 21.89 -9.81
C ARG A 453 15.39 21.65 -10.33
N ALA A 454 14.88 20.43 -10.19
CA ALA A 454 13.53 20.11 -10.66
C ALA A 454 12.49 20.94 -9.88
N ASP A 455 11.53 21.53 -10.61
CA ASP A 455 10.42 22.32 -10.08
C ASP A 455 10.82 23.56 -9.26
N ASP A 456 11.95 24.18 -9.63
CA ASP A 456 12.53 25.34 -8.94
C ASP A 456 12.42 26.65 -9.76
N LEU A 457 13.25 27.66 -9.46
CA LEU A 457 13.28 28.97 -10.10
C LEU A 457 13.84 28.93 -11.53
N GLU A 458 13.40 29.89 -12.36
CA GLU A 458 14.05 30.19 -13.64
C GLU A 458 15.50 30.63 -13.37
N ALA A 459 16.45 30.01 -14.09
CA ALA A 459 17.86 30.06 -13.74
C ALA A 459 18.76 30.66 -14.82
N ARG A 460 18.23 31.15 -15.95
CA ARG A 460 19.02 31.85 -16.97
C ARG A 460 19.70 33.12 -16.41
N PRO A 461 20.94 33.45 -16.84
CA PRO A 461 21.81 32.69 -17.76
C PRO A 461 22.48 31.47 -17.09
N PHE A 462 23.06 30.57 -17.88
CA PHE A 462 23.69 29.34 -17.39
C PHE A 462 25.21 29.39 -17.38
N THR A 463 25.84 28.48 -16.63
CA THR A 463 27.30 28.30 -16.57
C THR A 463 27.73 26.89 -16.95
N ALA A 464 28.99 26.74 -17.37
CA ALA A 464 29.57 25.44 -17.69
C ALA A 464 29.51 24.48 -16.48
N GLY A 465 29.13 23.24 -16.73
CA GLY A 465 28.94 22.19 -15.74
C GLY A 465 27.51 22.06 -15.20
N GLU A 466 26.62 23.03 -15.46
CA GLU A 466 25.25 23.02 -14.95
C GLU A 466 24.35 21.99 -15.65
N ALA A 467 23.51 21.31 -14.86
CA ALA A 467 22.43 20.47 -15.35
C ALA A 467 21.16 21.32 -15.52
N VAL A 468 20.67 21.44 -16.75
CA VAL A 468 19.53 22.28 -17.10
C VAL A 468 18.28 21.43 -17.24
N PHE A 469 17.30 21.65 -16.37
CA PHE A 469 15.98 21.03 -16.39
C PHE A 469 15.00 21.92 -17.16
N PRO A 470 14.38 21.43 -18.25
CA PRO A 470 13.31 22.16 -18.92
C PRO A 470 11.97 21.89 -18.26
N GLN A 471 11.26 22.94 -17.86
CA GLN A 471 9.82 22.86 -17.66
C GLN A 471 9.11 23.20 -18.97
N VAL A 472 8.23 22.31 -19.40
CA VAL A 472 7.47 22.47 -20.64
C VAL A 472 5.98 22.44 -20.38
N ASN A 473 5.22 23.14 -21.23
CA ASN A 473 3.80 22.93 -21.41
C ASN A 473 3.59 22.13 -22.70
N ILE A 474 2.93 20.98 -22.58
CA ILE A 474 2.58 20.11 -23.69
C ILE A 474 1.07 20.18 -23.87
N GLU A 475 0.61 20.47 -25.07
CA GLU A 475 -0.81 20.58 -25.40
C GLU A 475 -1.15 19.59 -26.51
N GLY A 476 -2.27 18.89 -26.36
CA GLY A 476 -2.84 17.99 -27.34
C GLY A 476 -4.25 18.44 -27.71
N VAL A 477 -4.52 18.52 -29.01
CA VAL A 477 -5.86 18.79 -29.54
C VAL A 477 -6.31 17.55 -30.30
N PRO A 478 -7.51 16.98 -30.03
CA PRO A 478 -8.41 17.32 -28.92
C PRO A 478 -7.92 16.83 -27.56
N TYR A 479 -7.06 15.80 -27.54
CA TYR A 479 -6.51 15.20 -26.31
C TYR A 479 -5.03 14.86 -26.50
N LEU A 480 -4.28 14.84 -25.40
CA LEU A 480 -2.87 14.53 -25.35
C LEU A 480 -2.66 13.03 -25.09
N ALA A 481 -1.82 12.39 -25.89
CA ALA A 481 -1.42 11.00 -25.65
C ALA A 481 -0.28 10.90 -24.64
N SER A 482 -0.24 9.75 -23.93
CA SER A 482 0.96 9.31 -23.22
C SER A 482 2.14 9.16 -24.19
N GLY A 483 3.35 9.42 -23.72
CA GLY A 483 4.52 9.49 -24.59
C GLY A 483 5.83 9.66 -23.86
N THR A 484 6.87 10.04 -24.60
CA THR A 484 8.21 10.29 -24.04
C THR A 484 8.61 11.72 -24.33
N LEU A 485 8.96 12.45 -23.27
CA LEU A 485 9.57 13.77 -23.37
C LEU A 485 11.09 13.62 -23.47
N VAL A 486 11.67 14.06 -24.58
CA VAL A 486 13.10 13.98 -24.86
C VAL A 486 13.71 15.37 -24.79
N THR A 487 14.79 15.52 -24.04
CA THR A 487 15.58 16.75 -23.97
C THR A 487 16.95 16.48 -24.56
N ARG A 488 17.36 17.29 -25.53
CA ARG A 488 18.65 17.19 -26.22
C ARG A 488 19.43 18.49 -26.07
N LEU A 489 20.75 18.34 -25.93
CA LEU A 489 21.69 19.43 -26.06
C LEU A 489 22.46 19.27 -27.37
N LEU A 490 22.42 20.30 -28.21
CA LEU A 490 23.14 20.34 -29.47
C LEU A 490 24.25 21.39 -29.39
N ASP A 491 25.36 21.14 -30.08
CA ASP A 491 26.41 22.13 -30.26
C ASP A 491 26.02 23.23 -31.27
N ALA A 492 26.95 24.15 -31.54
CA ALA A 492 26.74 25.25 -32.48
C ALA A 492 26.57 24.79 -33.95
N GLN A 493 27.02 23.57 -34.28
CA GLN A 493 26.90 22.96 -35.60
C GLN A 493 25.60 22.12 -35.72
N GLY A 494 24.84 21.96 -34.63
CA GLY A 494 23.62 21.16 -34.59
C GLY A 494 23.87 19.67 -34.34
N GLN A 495 25.07 19.26 -33.93
CA GLN A 495 25.35 17.90 -33.52
C GLN A 495 24.83 17.66 -32.10
N VAL A 496 24.13 16.53 -31.88
CA VAL A 496 23.62 16.15 -30.56
C VAL A 496 24.80 15.73 -29.67
N LEU A 497 25.01 16.48 -28.59
CA LEU A 497 26.02 16.18 -27.57
C LEU A 497 25.47 15.28 -26.47
N GLN A 498 24.21 15.51 -26.07
CA GLN A 498 23.54 14.76 -25.01
C GLN A 498 22.05 14.60 -25.32
N SER A 499 21.46 13.50 -24.83
CA SER A 499 20.03 13.23 -24.92
C SER A 499 19.58 12.54 -23.65
N ALA A 500 18.48 13.01 -23.07
CA ALA A 500 17.83 12.42 -21.90
C ALA A 500 16.32 12.33 -22.14
N SER A 501 15.65 11.35 -21.55
CA SER A 501 14.23 11.10 -21.77
C SER A 501 13.47 10.83 -20.47
N LYS A 502 12.21 11.24 -20.42
CA LYS A 502 11.28 10.97 -19.33
C LYS A 502 9.97 10.42 -19.91
N ALA A 503 9.52 9.27 -19.37
CA ALA A 503 8.19 8.75 -19.69
C ALA A 503 7.12 9.67 -19.10
N VAL A 504 6.06 9.93 -19.87
CA VAL A 504 4.94 10.78 -19.48
C VAL A 504 3.67 9.94 -19.62
N ALA A 505 3.12 9.54 -18.47
CA ALA A 505 1.79 8.98 -18.39
C ALA A 505 0.77 10.12 -18.41
N VAL A 506 -0.23 10.02 -19.28
CA VAL A 506 -1.28 11.01 -19.48
C VAL A 506 -2.61 10.32 -19.28
N GLN A 507 -3.39 10.82 -18.33
CA GLN A 507 -4.75 10.35 -18.10
C GLN A 507 -5.62 10.65 -19.32
N PRO A 508 -6.58 9.77 -19.67
CA PRO A 508 -7.52 10.07 -20.74
C PRO A 508 -8.25 11.39 -20.49
N LEU A 509 -8.74 12.01 -21.56
CA LEU A 509 -9.42 13.31 -21.54
C LEU A 509 -8.52 14.52 -21.21
N THR A 510 -7.23 14.32 -21.00
CA THR A 510 -6.25 15.40 -20.79
C THR A 510 -5.99 16.15 -22.09
N THR A 511 -6.05 17.49 -22.07
CA THR A 511 -5.77 18.35 -23.24
C THR A 511 -4.41 19.03 -23.15
N GLY A 512 -3.79 19.06 -21.97
CA GLY A 512 -2.45 19.59 -21.78
C GLY A 512 -1.90 19.32 -20.39
N LEU A 513 -0.58 19.39 -20.27
CA LEU A 513 0.17 19.09 -19.06
C LEU A 513 1.41 19.97 -18.97
N VAL A 514 1.69 20.50 -17.78
CA VAL A 514 2.97 21.14 -17.46
C VAL A 514 3.81 20.18 -16.66
N LEU A 515 5.04 19.92 -17.11
CA LEU A 515 5.95 19.03 -16.39
C LEU A 515 7.42 19.40 -16.60
N THR A 516 8.24 18.93 -15.68
CA THR A 516 9.70 19.04 -15.75
C THR A 516 10.29 17.82 -16.45
N GLY A 517 11.04 18.08 -17.53
CA GLY A 517 11.77 17.08 -18.32
C GLY A 517 13.09 16.65 -17.68
N ALA A 518 13.75 15.68 -18.31
CA ALA A 518 15.07 15.23 -17.87
C ALA A 518 16.14 16.29 -18.17
N ALA A 519 17.11 16.46 -17.26
CA ALA A 519 18.16 17.44 -17.45
C ALA A 519 19.21 17.03 -18.48
N VAL A 520 19.81 18.04 -19.12
CA VAL A 520 21.04 17.91 -19.90
C VAL A 520 22.12 18.81 -19.30
N ARG A 521 23.38 18.38 -19.35
CA ARG A 521 24.50 19.09 -18.73
C ARG A 521 25.30 19.89 -19.75
N LEU A 522 25.53 21.16 -19.49
CA LEU A 522 26.36 22.04 -20.32
C LEU A 522 27.84 21.68 -20.10
N PRO A 523 28.58 21.16 -21.10
CA PRO A 523 29.91 20.59 -20.85
C PRO A 523 31.01 21.64 -20.68
N ALA A 524 30.93 22.77 -21.39
CA ALA A 524 31.95 23.81 -21.38
C ALA A 524 31.33 25.19 -21.62
N GLU A 525 32.14 26.24 -21.58
CA GLU A 525 31.74 27.57 -22.02
C GLU A 525 31.44 27.56 -23.52
N GLY A 526 30.38 28.25 -23.93
CA GLY A 526 30.01 28.34 -25.34
C GLY A 526 28.51 28.44 -25.59
N THR A 527 28.14 28.38 -26.86
CA THR A 527 26.75 28.45 -27.32
C THR A 527 26.24 27.06 -27.66
N TYR A 528 25.04 26.75 -27.19
CA TYR A 528 24.35 25.48 -27.38
C TYR A 528 22.91 25.71 -27.83
N THR A 529 22.28 24.69 -28.40
CA THR A 529 20.84 24.67 -28.59
C THR A 529 20.21 23.60 -27.70
N LEU A 530 19.28 24.01 -26.85
CA LEU A 530 18.41 23.09 -26.13
C LEU A 530 17.21 22.76 -27.03
N GLU A 531 17.04 21.49 -27.35
CA GLU A 531 15.89 20.98 -28.08
C GLU A 531 15.06 20.10 -27.16
N VAL A 532 13.75 20.36 -27.07
CA VAL A 532 12.82 19.51 -26.32
C VAL A 532 11.78 18.97 -27.30
N LEU A 533 11.59 17.64 -27.29
CA LEU A 533 10.72 16.91 -28.21
C LEU A 533 9.67 16.10 -27.46
N TYR A 534 8.46 16.05 -28.01
CA TYR A 534 7.39 15.16 -27.55
C TYR A 534 6.63 14.64 -28.78
N GLY A 535 6.87 13.38 -29.13
CA GLY A 535 6.43 12.84 -30.42
C GLY A 535 7.04 13.62 -31.58
N ALA A 536 6.20 14.08 -32.52
CA ALA A 536 6.62 14.94 -33.63
C ALA A 536 6.76 16.43 -33.26
N ALA A 537 6.27 16.85 -32.10
CA ALA A 537 6.35 18.24 -31.65
C ALA A 537 7.75 18.53 -31.10
N SER A 538 8.29 19.70 -31.41
CA SER A 538 9.56 20.15 -30.84
C SER A 538 9.59 21.66 -30.57
N THR A 539 10.42 22.05 -29.62
CA THR A 539 10.78 23.44 -29.36
C THR A 539 12.28 23.56 -29.16
N ARG A 540 12.86 24.67 -29.60
CA ARG A 540 14.30 24.92 -29.55
C ARG A 540 14.58 26.28 -28.92
N LEU A 541 15.60 26.35 -28.08
CA LEU A 541 16.10 27.58 -27.49
C LEU A 541 17.63 27.61 -27.52
N SER A 542 18.19 28.74 -27.96
CA SER A 542 19.64 28.98 -27.87
C SER A 542 20.04 29.32 -26.44
N LEU A 543 21.12 28.71 -25.96
CA LEU A 543 21.69 28.90 -24.63
C LEU A 543 23.17 29.29 -24.74
N THR A 544 23.61 30.19 -23.87
CA THR A 544 25.03 30.49 -23.69
C THR A 544 25.46 30.04 -22.30
N ALA A 545 26.44 29.14 -22.25
CA ALA A 545 27.10 28.73 -21.02
C ALA A 545 28.28 29.68 -20.74
N LEU A 546 28.19 30.40 -19.64
CA LEU A 546 29.23 31.29 -19.12
C LEU A 546 30.22 30.51 -18.24
N LYS A 547 31.22 31.23 -17.73
CA LYS A 547 32.17 30.71 -16.74
C LYS A 547 31.44 30.12 -15.53
N PRO A 548 31.91 28.98 -14.98
CA PRO A 548 31.36 28.40 -13.76
C PRO A 548 31.24 29.43 -12.63
N SER A 549 30.15 29.36 -11.87
CA SER A 549 29.91 30.21 -10.70
C SER A 549 29.81 29.38 -9.43
N LEU A 550 30.56 29.77 -8.42
CA LEU A 550 30.60 29.10 -7.11
C LEU A 550 29.25 29.18 -6.39
N ALA A 551 28.59 30.34 -6.42
CA ALA A 551 27.26 30.50 -5.81
C ALA A 551 26.21 29.58 -6.43
N ARG A 552 26.28 29.38 -7.75
CA ARG A 552 25.36 28.50 -8.48
C ARG A 552 25.65 27.04 -8.19
N GLN A 553 26.92 26.66 -8.07
CA GLN A 553 27.32 25.31 -7.62
C GLN A 553 26.79 25.00 -6.21
N LEU A 554 26.94 25.93 -5.25
CA LEU A 554 26.38 25.79 -3.90
C LEU A 554 24.86 25.63 -3.94
N TYR A 555 24.16 26.47 -4.72
CA TYR A 555 22.72 26.37 -4.90
C TYR A 555 22.28 25.01 -5.46
N THR A 556 22.99 24.48 -6.48
CA THR A 556 22.69 23.15 -7.04
C THR A 556 22.99 22.01 -6.07
N ALA A 557 23.95 22.18 -5.17
CA ALA A 557 24.25 21.23 -4.09
C ALA A 557 23.24 21.29 -2.94
N GLY A 558 22.27 22.21 -2.98
CA GLY A 558 21.28 22.40 -1.92
C GLY A 558 21.84 23.10 -0.68
N VAL A 559 23.00 23.75 -0.78
CA VAL A 559 23.63 24.45 0.33
C VAL A 559 22.98 25.81 0.54
N GLU A 560 22.52 26.07 1.76
CA GLU A 560 22.02 27.38 2.17
C GLU A 560 23.04 28.05 3.10
N LEU A 561 23.56 29.20 2.68
CA LEU A 561 24.52 29.95 3.48
C LEU A 561 23.78 30.74 4.56
N ARG A 562 24.03 30.43 5.84
CA ARG A 562 23.35 31.05 6.99
C ARG A 562 24.33 31.69 7.97
N ASN A 563 23.91 32.76 8.64
CA ASN A 563 24.70 33.40 9.71
C ASN A 563 24.52 32.70 11.07
N LEU A 564 25.23 33.18 12.10
CA LEU A 564 25.16 32.63 13.48
C LEU A 564 23.75 32.69 14.11
N ASP A 565 22.88 33.57 13.63
CA ASP A 565 21.47 33.66 14.07
C ASP A 565 20.55 32.75 13.23
N ASN A 566 21.13 31.86 12.41
CA ASN A 566 20.46 30.94 11.51
C ASN A 566 19.63 31.63 10.41
N ALA A 567 19.92 32.90 10.10
CA ALA A 567 19.28 33.64 9.02
C ALA A 567 20.04 33.44 7.69
N PRO A 568 19.34 33.28 6.55
CA PRO A 568 19.98 33.12 5.25
C PRO A 568 20.73 34.39 4.85
N LEU A 569 21.95 34.21 4.35
CA LEU A 569 22.81 35.29 3.86
C LEU A 569 22.41 35.74 2.45
N LEU A 570 21.86 34.83 1.64
CA LEU A 570 21.36 35.12 0.30
C LEU A 570 20.09 34.33 0.03
N SER A 571 19.17 34.95 -0.72
CA SER A 571 18.06 34.25 -1.34
C SER A 571 18.53 33.41 -2.55
N SER A 572 17.76 32.39 -2.92
CA SER A 572 18.01 31.60 -4.14
C SER A 572 18.10 32.45 -5.40
N ALA A 573 17.26 33.49 -5.52
CA ALA A 573 17.30 34.42 -6.65
C ALA A 573 18.63 35.20 -6.71
N GLN A 574 19.17 35.61 -5.56
CA GLN A 574 20.47 36.27 -5.49
C GLN A 574 21.61 35.30 -5.83
N MET A 575 21.58 34.05 -5.34
CA MET A 575 22.59 33.04 -5.68
C MET A 575 22.63 32.73 -7.18
N LEU A 576 21.46 32.73 -7.85
CA LEU A 576 21.35 32.50 -9.29
C LEU A 576 21.73 33.72 -10.14
N SER A 577 21.79 34.92 -9.57
CA SER A 577 22.10 36.14 -10.32
C SER A 577 23.54 36.18 -10.84
N PRO A 578 23.86 36.99 -11.87
CA PRO A 578 25.23 37.16 -12.35
C PRO A 578 26.21 37.68 -11.28
N GLN A 579 25.72 38.38 -10.26
CA GLN A 579 26.52 38.86 -9.13
C GLN A 579 26.53 37.90 -7.94
N GLY A 580 25.86 36.75 -8.04
CA GLY A 580 25.61 35.83 -6.92
C GLY A 580 26.89 35.35 -6.24
N GLU A 581 27.95 35.09 -7.00
CA GLU A 581 29.26 34.70 -6.43
C GLU A 581 29.92 35.82 -5.63
N ALA A 582 29.98 37.04 -6.20
CA ALA A 582 30.55 38.18 -5.52
C ALA A 582 29.75 38.51 -4.25
N LEU A 583 28.42 38.43 -4.32
CA LEU A 583 27.53 38.59 -3.16
C LEU A 583 27.75 37.49 -2.12
N ALA A 584 27.89 36.22 -2.54
CA ALA A 584 28.12 35.11 -1.61
C ALA A 584 29.42 35.28 -0.85
N ILE A 585 30.51 35.62 -1.55
CA ILE A 585 31.80 35.90 -0.93
C ILE A 585 31.67 37.10 0.02
N GLN A 586 31.10 38.21 -0.43
CA GLN A 586 30.94 39.42 0.39
C GLN A 586 30.12 39.17 1.65
N GLN A 587 28.98 38.48 1.56
CA GLN A 587 28.12 38.22 2.72
C GLN A 587 28.78 37.26 3.71
N VAL A 588 29.52 36.26 3.22
CA VAL A 588 30.32 35.38 4.10
C VAL A 588 31.44 36.16 4.77
N GLN A 589 32.17 37.03 4.05
CA GLN A 589 33.19 37.89 4.65
C GLN A 589 32.62 38.74 5.80
N VAL A 590 31.47 39.38 5.57
CA VAL A 590 30.78 40.18 6.59
C VAL A 590 30.40 39.32 7.80
N ALA A 591 29.88 38.10 7.59
CA ALA A 591 29.52 37.19 8.68
C ALA A 591 30.74 36.73 9.50
N LEU A 592 31.86 36.42 8.84
CA LEU A 592 33.11 36.03 9.51
C LEU A 592 33.72 37.20 10.31
N GLN A 593 33.77 38.39 9.71
CA GLN A 593 34.30 39.60 10.36
C GLN A 593 33.45 40.01 11.58
N ALA A 594 32.12 39.88 11.48
CA ALA A 594 31.22 40.15 12.61
C ALA A 594 31.45 39.19 13.79
N ALA A 595 31.91 37.96 13.53
CA ALA A 595 32.23 36.98 14.57
C ALA A 595 33.63 37.16 15.19
N ALA A 596 34.55 37.82 14.48
CA ALA A 596 35.96 37.93 14.88
C ALA A 596 36.20 38.53 16.29
N PRO A 597 35.50 39.60 16.74
CA PRO A 597 35.69 40.14 18.09
C PRO A 597 35.38 39.14 19.20
N ARG A 598 34.37 38.29 19.01
CA ARG A 598 34.02 37.21 19.95
C ARG A 598 35.04 36.07 19.86
N ALA A 599 35.46 35.69 18.66
CA ALA A 599 36.45 34.64 18.46
C ALA A 599 37.79 34.94 19.17
N ARG A 600 38.24 36.20 19.18
CA ARG A 600 39.45 36.63 19.91
C ARG A 600 39.40 36.37 21.41
N GLN A 601 38.21 36.38 22.00
CA GLN A 601 38.00 36.11 23.42
C GLN A 601 38.06 34.61 23.76
N ILE A 602 38.05 33.74 22.74
CA ILE A 602 38.06 32.28 22.89
C ILE A 602 39.50 31.76 22.74
N PRO A 603 40.15 31.26 23.82
CA PRO A 603 41.57 30.90 23.78
C PRO A 603 41.95 29.87 22.71
N SER A 604 41.06 28.92 22.40
CA SER A 604 41.30 27.89 21.37
C SER A 604 41.33 28.45 19.95
N LEU A 605 40.61 29.54 19.68
CA LEU A 605 40.56 30.18 18.35
C LEU A 605 41.65 31.26 18.18
N SER A 606 42.20 31.77 19.27
CA SER A 606 43.30 32.74 19.30
C SER A 606 44.69 32.09 19.26
N ARG A 607 44.78 30.76 19.38
CA ARG A 607 46.03 30.02 19.22
C ARG A 607 46.42 29.97 17.74
N LYS A 608 47.70 30.16 17.44
CA LYS A 608 48.24 30.03 16.09
C LYS A 608 48.18 28.59 15.60
N LEU A 609 47.71 28.40 14.38
CA LEU A 609 47.71 27.12 13.68
C LEU A 609 49.15 26.67 13.44
N THR A 610 49.41 25.37 13.63
CA THR A 610 50.78 24.80 13.57
C THR A 610 51.11 24.04 12.28
N GLY A 611 50.14 23.92 11.38
CA GLY A 611 50.25 23.22 10.10
C GLY A 611 49.34 23.80 9.03
N GLY A 612 49.38 23.24 7.82
CA GLY A 612 48.54 23.65 6.70
C GLY A 612 48.91 25.02 6.06
N PRO A 613 48.10 25.49 5.11
CA PRO A 613 48.38 26.71 4.33
C PRO A 613 48.30 28.01 5.13
N TYR A 614 47.78 27.96 6.36
CA TYR A 614 47.59 29.13 7.24
C TYR A 614 48.46 29.10 8.51
N ASN A 615 49.55 28.31 8.49
CA ASN A 615 50.50 28.20 9.60
C ASN A 615 50.97 29.56 10.12
N GLY A 616 50.99 29.72 11.44
CA GLY A 616 51.44 30.95 12.11
C GLY A 616 50.38 32.05 12.24
N GLN A 617 49.17 31.85 11.70
CA GLN A 617 47.98 32.67 11.93
C GLN A 617 47.00 31.94 12.87
N SER A 618 46.22 32.68 13.65
CA SER A 618 45.11 32.13 14.46
C SER A 618 43.79 32.17 13.69
N ILE A 619 42.82 31.34 14.07
CA ILE A 619 41.48 31.34 13.46
C ILE A 619 40.80 32.70 13.67
N ALA A 620 41.00 33.33 14.83
CA ALA A 620 40.49 34.67 15.11
C ALA A 620 41.07 35.75 14.16
N GLU A 621 42.37 35.68 13.84
CA GLU A 621 43.00 36.57 12.83
C GLU A 621 42.47 36.30 11.41
N LEU A 622 42.22 35.04 11.06
CA LEU A 622 41.67 34.66 9.76
C LEU A 622 40.21 35.11 9.59
N LEU A 623 39.39 35.02 10.64
CA LEU A 623 38.02 35.55 10.67
C LEU A 623 37.98 37.07 10.50
N GLU A 624 38.93 37.79 11.10
CA GLU A 624 39.00 39.24 11.00
C GLU A 624 39.45 39.72 9.63
N LYS A 625 40.47 39.06 9.05
CA LYS A 625 40.91 39.38 7.69
C LYS A 625 39.82 39.03 6.68
N ALA A 626 39.27 37.82 6.79
CA ALA A 626 38.31 37.24 5.85
C ALA A 626 38.71 37.51 4.39
N ASP A 627 39.97 37.25 4.03
CA ASP A 627 40.49 37.53 2.69
C ASP A 627 39.64 36.83 1.61
N GLU A 628 39.43 37.49 0.47
CA GLU A 628 38.55 36.96 -0.60
C GLU A 628 39.00 35.55 -1.05
N ALA A 629 40.31 35.35 -1.21
CA ALA A 629 40.89 34.07 -1.58
C ALA A 629 40.64 32.97 -0.53
N LEU A 630 40.64 33.33 0.76
CA LEU A 630 40.36 32.42 1.87
C LEU A 630 38.88 32.02 1.88
N VAL A 631 37.97 32.98 1.75
CA VAL A 631 36.52 32.72 1.70
C VAL A 631 36.17 31.90 0.46
N ARG A 632 36.76 32.21 -0.70
CA ARG A 632 36.61 31.42 -1.92
C ARG A 632 37.07 29.97 -1.71
N ALA A 633 38.25 29.76 -1.14
CA ALA A 633 38.77 28.40 -0.87
C ALA A 633 37.85 27.59 0.05
N PHE A 634 37.26 28.23 1.08
CA PHE A 634 36.27 27.60 1.93
C PHE A 634 35.02 27.19 1.15
N LEU A 635 34.43 28.12 0.40
CA LEU A 635 33.22 27.84 -0.38
C LEU A 635 33.46 26.78 -1.47
N GLU A 636 34.64 26.73 -2.07
CA GLU A 636 35.05 25.65 -2.98
C GLU A 636 35.15 24.29 -2.28
N ALA A 637 35.61 24.26 -1.02
CA ALA A 637 35.60 23.04 -0.22
C ALA A 637 34.16 22.58 0.07
N VAL A 638 33.26 23.52 0.39
CA VAL A 638 31.83 23.25 0.61
C VAL A 638 31.15 22.71 -0.66
N VAL A 639 31.50 23.20 -1.84
CA VAL A 639 30.98 22.63 -3.09
C VAL A 639 31.40 21.17 -3.26
N ARG A 640 32.62 20.79 -2.85
CA ARG A 640 33.11 19.40 -2.92
C ARG A 640 32.53 18.51 -1.83
N GLN A 641 32.24 19.08 -0.67
CA GLN A 641 31.70 18.40 0.51
C GLN A 641 30.60 19.27 1.16
N PRO A 642 29.35 19.22 0.65
CA PRO A 642 28.24 20.02 1.16
C PRO A 642 27.95 19.83 2.66
N GLU A 643 28.29 18.64 3.18
CA GLU A 643 28.21 18.28 4.60
C GLU A 643 29.11 19.12 5.53
N LEU A 644 30.10 19.84 4.99
CA LEU A 644 30.90 20.79 5.76
C LEU A 644 30.05 21.89 6.38
N ILE A 645 28.97 22.29 5.70
CA ILE A 645 27.95 23.18 6.27
C ILE A 645 26.81 22.35 6.86
N GLY A 646 26.19 21.46 6.07
CA GLY A 646 25.00 20.72 6.51
C GLY A 646 23.90 21.67 6.98
N ASP A 647 23.45 21.50 8.24
CA ASP A 647 22.47 22.38 8.90
C ASP A 647 23.12 23.50 9.74
N ASN A 648 24.46 23.63 9.73
CA ASN A 648 25.18 24.62 10.52
C ASN A 648 25.30 25.98 9.80
N ASP A 649 25.70 27.01 10.54
CA ASP A 649 26.02 28.32 9.97
C ASP A 649 27.42 28.39 9.35
N VAL A 650 27.64 29.38 8.49
CA VAL A 650 28.90 29.54 7.76
C VAL A 650 30.10 29.82 8.68
N VAL A 651 29.90 30.44 9.85
CA VAL A 651 31.01 30.83 10.74
C VAL A 651 31.54 29.59 11.46
N ASN A 652 30.66 28.82 12.09
CA ASN A 652 31.06 27.60 12.78
C ASN A 652 31.63 26.54 11.81
N SER A 653 31.03 26.43 10.63
CA SER A 653 31.50 25.55 9.56
C SER A 653 32.89 25.96 9.07
N PHE A 654 33.14 27.27 8.92
CA PHE A 654 34.46 27.80 8.54
C PHE A 654 35.53 27.51 9.60
N VAL A 655 35.20 27.69 10.89
CA VAL A 655 36.10 27.34 12.00
C VAL A 655 36.44 25.85 11.99
N GLY A 656 35.43 24.98 11.83
CA GLY A 656 35.63 23.53 11.76
C GLY A 656 36.48 23.11 10.55
N TRP A 657 36.24 23.72 9.39
CA TRP A 657 37.04 23.50 8.19
C TRP A 657 38.52 23.86 8.41
N LEU A 658 38.81 25.04 8.98
CA LEU A 658 40.19 25.45 9.29
C LEU A 658 40.88 24.50 10.27
N GLN A 659 40.18 24.03 11.31
CA GLN A 659 40.71 23.04 12.25
C GLN A 659 40.99 21.68 11.57
N GLY A 660 40.18 21.32 10.57
CA GLY A 660 40.41 20.14 9.73
C GLY A 660 41.67 20.24 8.88
N THR A 661 42.06 21.45 8.44
CA THR A 661 43.28 21.66 7.62
C THR A 661 44.60 21.58 8.39
N GLU A 662 44.56 21.45 9.73
CA GLU A 662 45.76 21.16 10.54
C GLU A 662 46.22 19.70 10.47
N ARG A 663 45.32 18.79 10.05
CA ARG A 663 45.61 17.35 9.87
C ARG A 663 46.03 17.06 8.43
#